data_AF-A0A439VG21-F1
#
_entry.id   AF-A0A439VG21-F1
#
_cell.length_a   1.000
_cell.length_b   1.000
_cell.length_c   1.000
_cell.angle_alpha   90.00
_cell.angle_beta   90.00
_cell.angle_gamma   90.00
#
_symmetry.space_group_name_H-M   'P 1'
#
loop_
_entity.id
_entity.type
_entity.pdbx_description
1 polymer ?
#
loop_
_entity_poly.entity_id
_entity_poly.type
_entity_poly.pdbx_seq_one_letter_code
_entity_poly.pdbx_strand_id
1 'polypeptide(L)'
;MNIQPKHTEPLILSGRDVTAVLGPTNTGKTHLAIERMVAHESGIIGLPLRLLAREVYARVCEKVGAHKVALITGEEKIQPAGARYSVCTVEAMPRETDAAFVAIDEVQLAGDLERGHIFTDRILHLRGRQETLLLGAATMHGILQRLLRGVSVVTRPRLSHLAYAGSKKLTRLPRRTAIVAFSADEVYAIAELIRRQQGGAAVVLGALSPRTRNAQVALFQSGDVDYLIATDAIGMGLNLDLDHVAFAQNRKFDGFQYRNLTAAELGQIAGRAGRHLRDGTFGVTGQVDPLDEDLVQKIEGHDFDPVKVLQWRTAQFDFASLDALKRSIETNAPVEGLTRALPAVDAQALEHLSRDEDIRALATNAKRVALLWEACALPDYRKIAPAQHADLIASIYTDLARHGHVDENYMAEQVRRADTTEGDIDTLSHRIAQIRTWTFVSNRPGWLADQAHWQEKTREIEDRLSDALHERLTKRFVDRRTSVLMRRLRENTMPEAEISPTGTVLVEGHHVGELQGFRFTADQTAGGEDAKAVRTAAQKALAAEFEARAERFGACANGDIALGSDGTLRWIGAPIGTLVAGEDALKPRLVLLADEQLTGPARDKVAARAERFVNFQIETLLKPLVDLKNADQISGIGRGIAFQLVENFGLINRRDIAEEMKSLDQEGRAALRRLGVRFGAYHVFVPALIKPAPAGLVTLLWALKNDGKDKPGFGDVVHALASGRTSVVIDPAFDKTFYKLAGYRNLGRRAVRIDILERLADLIRPATNWKPGLGQRPDGAYDGQSFMVTPPMMSILGATADDMEEILKGLGYRAEPKPAVEVKARLEAQDNAAREAVAAKLAAEEAAKAEQAKA
;
A
#
# COMPACT_ATOMS: atom_id res chain seq x y z
N MET A 1 -44.32 -2.94 -27.53
CA MET A 1 -44.92 -4.29 -27.51
C MET A 1 -46.22 -4.21 -28.29
N ASN A 2 -46.43 -5.12 -29.23
CA ASN A 2 -47.45 -5.00 -30.27
C ASN A 2 -48.84 -5.34 -29.70
N ILE A 3 -49.79 -4.41 -29.76
CA ILE A 3 -51.20 -4.78 -29.84
C ILE A 3 -51.42 -5.29 -31.27
N GLN A 4 -51.39 -6.61 -31.42
CA GLN A 4 -52.05 -7.27 -32.54
C GLN A 4 -53.28 -7.99 -32.00
N PRO A 5 -54.47 -7.72 -32.54
CA PRO A 5 -55.68 -8.43 -32.15
C PRO A 5 -55.84 -9.71 -32.97
N LYS A 6 -55.84 -10.86 -32.29
CA LYS A 6 -56.87 -11.93 -32.33
C LYS A 6 -56.30 -13.22 -31.73
N HIS A 7 -56.55 -13.46 -30.44
CA HIS A 7 -56.48 -14.81 -29.87
C HIS A 7 -57.90 -15.32 -29.63
N THR A 8 -58.43 -16.06 -30.62
CA THR A 8 -59.61 -16.94 -30.46
C THR A 8 -59.21 -18.37 -30.08
N GLU A 9 -57.93 -18.65 -29.85
CA GLU A 9 -57.46 -20.01 -29.57
C GLU A 9 -57.47 -20.33 -28.06
N PRO A 10 -57.84 -21.57 -27.68
CA PRO A 10 -57.80 -22.04 -26.30
C PRO A 10 -56.37 -22.11 -25.76
N LEU A 11 -56.22 -22.09 -24.43
CA LEU A 11 -54.94 -22.32 -23.75
C LEU A 11 -54.21 -23.54 -24.36
N ILE A 12 -52.92 -23.42 -24.70
CA ILE A 12 -52.13 -24.55 -25.22
C ILE A 12 -51.69 -25.42 -24.04
N LEU A 13 -52.60 -26.27 -23.58
CA LEU A 13 -52.38 -27.24 -22.49
C LEU A 13 -51.68 -28.53 -22.96
N SER A 14 -51.23 -28.57 -24.21
CA SER A 14 -50.41 -29.63 -24.76
C SER A 14 -48.93 -29.35 -24.48
N GLY A 15 -48.24 -30.35 -23.95
CA GLY A 15 -46.79 -30.38 -23.79
C GLY A 15 -46.07 -31.11 -24.92
N ARG A 16 -46.78 -31.52 -25.98
CA ARG A 16 -46.16 -32.14 -27.16
C ARG A 16 -45.12 -31.16 -27.74
N ASP A 17 -43.92 -31.66 -28.01
CA ASP A 17 -42.76 -30.89 -28.51
C ASP A 17 -42.21 -29.83 -27.51
N VAL A 18 -42.63 -29.91 -26.25
CA VAL A 18 -42.08 -29.13 -25.12
C VAL A 18 -41.21 -30.03 -24.26
N THR A 19 -39.97 -29.60 -24.01
CA THR A 19 -39.06 -30.25 -23.07
C THR A 19 -38.76 -29.32 -21.90
N ALA A 20 -39.11 -29.76 -20.69
CA ALA A 20 -38.75 -29.10 -19.45
C ALA A 20 -37.39 -29.62 -18.96
N VAL A 21 -36.36 -28.79 -19.01
CA VAL A 21 -35.04 -29.08 -18.46
C VAL A 21 -34.98 -28.50 -17.05
N LEU A 22 -35.12 -29.36 -16.04
CA LEU A 22 -35.29 -28.95 -14.65
C LEU A 22 -34.09 -29.35 -13.79
N GLY A 23 -33.74 -28.52 -12.82
CA GLY A 23 -32.67 -28.82 -11.86
C GLY A 23 -32.22 -27.58 -11.10
N PRO A 24 -31.36 -27.74 -10.07
CA PRO A 24 -30.85 -26.63 -9.27
C PRO A 24 -30.01 -25.63 -10.10
N THR A 25 -29.54 -24.56 -9.45
CA THR A 25 -28.56 -23.63 -10.03
C THR A 25 -27.25 -24.37 -10.36
N ASN A 26 -26.42 -23.81 -11.25
CA ASN A 26 -25.13 -24.41 -11.67
C ASN A 26 -25.24 -25.81 -12.33
N THR A 27 -26.22 -25.99 -13.23
CA THR A 27 -26.46 -27.27 -13.97
C THR A 27 -26.25 -27.18 -15.49
N GLY A 28 -25.86 -26.01 -16.00
CA GLY A 28 -25.60 -25.78 -17.43
C GLY A 28 -26.85 -25.71 -18.33
N LYS A 29 -28.05 -25.51 -17.76
CA LYS A 29 -29.33 -25.42 -18.51
C LYS A 29 -29.32 -24.34 -19.60
N THR A 30 -28.98 -23.10 -19.25
CA THR A 30 -28.95 -21.99 -20.20
C THR A 30 -27.90 -22.21 -21.29
N HIS A 31 -26.77 -22.84 -20.96
CA HIS A 31 -25.75 -23.21 -21.94
C HIS A 31 -26.30 -24.23 -22.96
N LEU A 32 -26.97 -25.28 -22.48
CA LEU A 32 -27.67 -26.24 -23.34
C LEU A 32 -28.67 -25.54 -24.26
N ALA A 33 -29.48 -24.61 -23.72
CA ALA A 33 -30.46 -23.88 -24.52
C ALA A 33 -29.81 -23.02 -25.62
N ILE A 34 -28.66 -22.39 -25.35
CA ILE A 34 -27.90 -21.65 -26.36
C ILE A 34 -27.38 -22.58 -27.47
N GLU A 35 -26.78 -23.71 -27.11
CA GLU A 35 -26.29 -24.68 -28.11
C GLU A 35 -27.43 -25.23 -28.97
N ARG A 36 -28.56 -25.57 -28.34
CA ARG A 36 -29.76 -26.02 -29.06
C ARG A 36 -30.30 -24.91 -29.96
N MET A 37 -30.42 -23.68 -29.47
CA MET A 37 -30.93 -22.56 -30.24
C MET A 37 -30.11 -22.32 -31.51
N VAL A 38 -28.78 -22.28 -31.40
CA VAL A 38 -27.87 -22.02 -32.54
C VAL A 38 -27.83 -23.18 -33.54
N ALA A 39 -28.24 -24.38 -33.14
CA ALA A 39 -28.39 -25.51 -34.05
C ALA A 39 -29.65 -25.45 -34.93
N HIS A 40 -30.57 -24.52 -34.67
CA HIS A 40 -31.79 -24.32 -35.45
C HIS A 40 -31.67 -23.12 -36.40
N GLU A 41 -32.52 -23.04 -37.43
CA GLU A 41 -32.48 -21.97 -38.44
C GLU A 41 -32.81 -20.57 -37.89
N SER A 42 -33.61 -20.52 -36.83
CA SER A 42 -34.03 -19.32 -36.10
C SER A 42 -34.43 -19.68 -34.66
N GLY A 43 -34.32 -18.73 -33.73
CA GLY A 43 -34.63 -19.02 -32.34
C GLY A 43 -34.90 -17.81 -31.47
N ILE A 44 -35.70 -18.00 -30.42
CA ILE A 44 -35.97 -16.97 -29.41
C ILE A 44 -35.70 -17.53 -28.02
N ILE A 45 -34.99 -16.77 -27.19
CA ILE A 45 -34.79 -17.10 -25.78
C ILE A 45 -35.28 -15.96 -24.88
N GLY A 46 -36.13 -16.30 -23.92
CA GLY A 46 -36.66 -15.41 -22.90
C GLY A 46 -35.93 -15.58 -21.58
N LEU A 47 -35.41 -14.49 -21.05
CA LEU A 47 -34.62 -14.46 -19.82
C LEU A 47 -35.30 -13.57 -18.78
N PRO A 48 -35.19 -13.89 -17.49
CA PRO A 48 -35.96 -13.20 -16.46
C PRO A 48 -35.42 -11.82 -16.09
N LEU A 49 -34.21 -11.49 -16.56
CA LEU A 49 -33.50 -10.27 -16.22
C LEU A 49 -32.77 -9.72 -17.44
N ARG A 50 -32.75 -8.38 -17.55
CA ARG A 50 -32.02 -7.65 -18.59
C ARG A 50 -30.53 -8.01 -18.62
N LEU A 51 -29.93 -8.21 -17.46
CA LEU A 51 -28.51 -8.59 -17.35
C LEU A 51 -28.21 -9.94 -18.00
N LEU A 52 -29.06 -10.94 -17.75
CA LEU A 52 -28.97 -12.24 -18.41
C LEU A 52 -29.21 -12.13 -19.91
N ALA A 53 -30.19 -11.34 -20.33
CA ALA A 53 -30.44 -11.07 -21.75
C ALA A 53 -29.19 -10.52 -22.44
N ARG A 54 -28.47 -9.58 -21.80
CA ARG A 54 -27.22 -9.04 -22.35
C ARG A 54 -26.09 -10.07 -22.39
N GLU A 55 -25.93 -10.86 -21.33
CA GLU A 55 -24.92 -11.93 -21.26
C GLU A 55 -25.14 -12.99 -22.35
N VAL A 56 -26.39 -13.46 -22.50
CA VAL A 56 -26.75 -14.44 -23.52
C VAL A 56 -26.62 -13.84 -24.92
N TYR A 57 -27.01 -12.58 -25.12
CA TYR A 57 -26.81 -11.87 -26.39
C TYR A 57 -25.33 -11.85 -26.79
N ALA A 58 -24.42 -11.51 -25.88
CA ALA A 58 -22.98 -11.52 -26.16
C ALA A 58 -22.50 -12.92 -26.58
N ARG A 59 -22.87 -13.97 -25.83
CA ARG A 59 -22.49 -15.36 -26.15
C ARG A 59 -23.02 -15.85 -27.49
N VAL A 60 -24.25 -15.49 -27.84
CA VAL A 60 -24.85 -15.86 -29.12
C VAL A 60 -24.17 -15.08 -30.24
N CYS A 61 -23.90 -13.79 -30.06
CA CYS A 61 -23.14 -12.97 -31.00
C CYS A 61 -21.74 -13.54 -31.28
N GLU A 62 -21.02 -14.02 -30.26
CA GLU A 62 -19.73 -14.70 -30.42
C GLU A 62 -19.83 -15.96 -31.27
N LYS A 63 -20.94 -16.70 -31.19
CA LYS A 63 -21.15 -17.95 -31.94
C LYS A 63 -21.61 -17.75 -33.39
N VAL A 64 -22.51 -16.80 -33.65
CA VAL A 64 -23.17 -16.67 -34.97
C VAL A 64 -22.96 -15.32 -35.66
N GLY A 65 -22.34 -14.36 -34.98
CA GLY A 65 -22.11 -12.99 -35.44
C GLY A 65 -23.25 -12.03 -35.08
N ALA A 66 -22.89 -10.82 -34.64
CA ALA A 66 -23.85 -9.82 -34.13
C ALA A 66 -24.96 -9.42 -35.11
N HIS A 67 -24.68 -9.41 -36.43
CA HIS A 67 -25.67 -9.08 -37.46
C HIS A 67 -26.84 -10.08 -37.56
N LYS A 68 -26.74 -11.25 -36.91
CA LYS A 68 -27.78 -12.30 -36.87
C LYS A 68 -28.56 -12.34 -35.56
N VAL A 69 -28.23 -11.48 -34.59
CA VAL A 69 -28.79 -11.55 -33.24
C VAL A 69 -29.46 -10.24 -32.88
N ALA A 70 -30.69 -10.31 -32.41
CA ALA A 70 -31.40 -9.19 -31.81
C ALA A 70 -31.34 -9.28 -30.27
N LEU A 71 -31.27 -8.14 -29.61
CA LEU A 71 -31.50 -7.98 -28.17
C LEU A 71 -32.73 -7.12 -27.97
N ILE A 72 -33.74 -7.64 -27.28
CA ILE A 72 -35.00 -6.93 -27.07
C ILE A 72 -35.35 -6.95 -25.57
N THR A 73 -35.24 -5.80 -24.92
CA THR A 73 -35.67 -5.62 -23.52
C THR A 73 -36.67 -4.45 -23.45
N GLY A 74 -37.17 -4.12 -22.25
CA GLY A 74 -38.09 -3.00 -22.07
C GLY A 74 -37.44 -1.63 -22.38
N GLU A 75 -36.14 -1.49 -22.10
CA GLU A 75 -35.40 -0.23 -22.18
C GLU A 75 -34.35 -0.19 -23.30
N GLU A 76 -34.06 -1.31 -23.96
CA GLU A 76 -33.03 -1.40 -25.00
C GLU A 76 -33.48 -2.32 -26.14
N LYS A 77 -33.30 -1.87 -27.37
CA LYS A 77 -33.66 -2.63 -28.57
C LYS A 77 -32.55 -2.56 -29.61
N ILE A 78 -31.91 -3.70 -29.88
CA ILE A 78 -30.94 -3.89 -30.96
C ILE A 78 -31.55 -4.90 -31.93
N GLN A 79 -31.85 -4.48 -33.16
CA GLN A 79 -32.50 -5.33 -34.15
C GLN A 79 -31.90 -5.12 -35.55
N PRO A 80 -30.82 -5.85 -35.88
CA PRO A 80 -30.27 -5.87 -37.23
C PRO A 80 -31.28 -6.44 -38.24
N ALA A 81 -31.24 -5.97 -39.48
CA ALA A 81 -32.14 -6.44 -40.55
C ALA A 81 -32.02 -7.95 -40.82
N GLY A 82 -30.86 -8.56 -40.56
CA GLY A 82 -30.58 -9.99 -40.76
C GLY A 82 -30.76 -10.87 -39.52
N ALA A 83 -31.41 -10.37 -38.46
CA ALA A 83 -31.53 -11.12 -37.20
C ALA A 83 -32.36 -12.40 -37.36
N ARG A 84 -31.74 -13.56 -37.06
CA ARG A 84 -32.39 -14.89 -37.01
C ARG A 84 -32.63 -15.36 -35.59
N TYR A 85 -31.87 -14.82 -34.64
CA TYR A 85 -31.98 -15.15 -33.22
C TYR A 85 -32.39 -13.92 -32.43
N SER A 86 -33.35 -14.07 -31.52
CA SER A 86 -33.78 -12.99 -30.63
C SER A 86 -33.53 -13.38 -29.18
N VAL A 87 -32.75 -12.57 -28.49
CA VAL A 87 -32.53 -12.68 -27.04
C VAL A 87 -33.35 -11.61 -26.36
N CYS A 88 -34.30 -12.03 -25.53
CA CYS A 88 -35.29 -11.13 -24.95
C CYS A 88 -35.36 -11.27 -23.43
N THR A 89 -35.83 -10.23 -22.74
CA THR A 89 -36.49 -10.48 -21.45
C THR A 89 -37.82 -11.19 -21.69
N VAL A 90 -38.31 -11.99 -20.75
CA VAL A 90 -39.59 -12.73 -20.90
C VAL A 90 -40.74 -11.76 -21.19
N GLU A 91 -40.73 -10.59 -20.55
CA GLU A 91 -41.69 -9.51 -20.77
C GLU A 91 -41.62 -8.93 -22.19
N ALA A 92 -40.44 -8.93 -22.81
CA ALA A 92 -40.22 -8.41 -24.15
C ALA A 92 -40.33 -9.49 -25.25
N MET A 93 -40.48 -10.76 -24.87
CA MET A 93 -40.75 -11.82 -25.84
C MET A 93 -42.05 -11.51 -26.60
N PRO A 94 -42.10 -11.80 -27.91
CA PRO A 94 -43.33 -11.68 -28.66
C PRO A 94 -44.36 -12.69 -28.12
N ARG A 95 -45.65 -12.35 -28.27
CA ARG A 95 -46.73 -13.27 -27.88
C ARG A 95 -46.88 -14.45 -28.84
N GLU A 96 -46.49 -14.24 -30.10
CA GLU A 96 -46.48 -15.24 -31.16
C GLU A 96 -45.15 -15.23 -31.89
N THR A 97 -44.72 -16.37 -32.41
CA THR A 97 -43.49 -16.48 -33.18
C THR A 97 -43.54 -17.61 -34.20
N ASP A 98 -42.79 -17.44 -35.29
CA ASP A 98 -42.53 -18.49 -36.29
C ASP A 98 -41.09 -19.04 -36.19
N ALA A 99 -40.42 -18.78 -35.07
CA ALA A 99 -39.07 -19.27 -34.82
C ALA A 99 -39.04 -20.80 -34.73
N ALA A 100 -37.98 -21.42 -35.24
CA ALA A 100 -37.81 -22.87 -35.15
C ALA A 100 -37.62 -23.33 -33.69
N PHE A 101 -36.93 -22.53 -32.88
CA PHE A 101 -36.62 -22.82 -31.48
C PHE A 101 -37.15 -21.75 -30.53
N VAL A 102 -37.73 -22.15 -29.39
CA VAL A 102 -38.09 -21.25 -28.29
C VAL A 102 -37.53 -21.77 -26.97
N ALA A 103 -36.93 -20.91 -26.16
CA ALA A 103 -36.58 -21.22 -24.78
C ALA A 103 -37.10 -20.16 -23.80
N ILE A 104 -37.59 -20.59 -22.64
CA ILE A 104 -38.00 -19.72 -21.53
C ILE A 104 -37.19 -20.14 -20.30
N ASP A 105 -36.38 -19.23 -19.77
CA ASP A 105 -35.53 -19.47 -18.60
C ASP A 105 -36.19 -19.04 -17.29
N GLU A 106 -35.77 -19.67 -16.18
CA GLU A 106 -36.31 -19.51 -14.83
C GLU A 106 -37.84 -19.61 -14.73
N VAL A 107 -38.44 -20.64 -15.32
CA VAL A 107 -39.91 -20.83 -15.37
C VAL A 107 -40.60 -20.88 -14.01
N GLN A 108 -39.88 -21.14 -12.92
CA GLN A 108 -40.43 -21.04 -11.55
C GLN A 108 -40.87 -19.63 -11.17
N LEU A 109 -40.40 -18.60 -11.88
CA LEU A 109 -40.89 -17.23 -11.70
C LEU A 109 -42.35 -17.06 -12.11
N ALA A 110 -42.97 -18.05 -12.78
CA ALA A 110 -44.42 -18.12 -12.94
C ALA A 110 -45.19 -18.13 -11.60
N GLY A 111 -44.54 -18.48 -10.48
CA GLY A 111 -45.11 -18.37 -9.14
C GLY A 111 -45.02 -16.97 -8.50
N ASP A 112 -44.27 -16.03 -9.09
CA ASP A 112 -44.05 -14.70 -8.54
C ASP A 112 -45.33 -13.83 -8.55
N LEU A 113 -45.65 -13.21 -7.42
CA LEU A 113 -46.91 -12.49 -7.21
C LEU A 113 -47.07 -11.25 -8.09
N GLU A 114 -45.97 -10.59 -8.48
CA GLU A 114 -46.00 -9.33 -9.22
C GLU A 114 -45.98 -9.58 -10.72
N ARG A 115 -45.04 -10.41 -11.20
CA ARG A 115 -44.78 -10.60 -12.64
C ARG A 115 -44.92 -12.04 -13.14
N GLY A 116 -45.25 -12.99 -12.27
CA GLY A 116 -45.33 -14.41 -12.65
C GLY A 116 -46.37 -14.70 -13.73
N HIS A 117 -47.44 -13.91 -13.80
CA HIS A 117 -48.45 -14.01 -14.84
C HIS A 117 -47.89 -13.85 -16.27
N ILE A 118 -46.77 -13.13 -16.45
CA ILE A 118 -46.12 -12.97 -17.74
C ILE A 118 -45.38 -14.25 -18.15
N PHE A 119 -44.72 -14.90 -17.19
CA PHE A 119 -44.06 -16.19 -17.42
C PHE A 119 -45.08 -17.27 -17.73
N THR A 120 -46.16 -17.34 -16.94
CA THR A 120 -47.27 -18.26 -17.19
C THR A 120 -47.86 -18.08 -18.59
N ASP A 121 -48.08 -16.84 -19.03
CA ASP A 121 -48.55 -16.54 -20.38
C ASP A 121 -47.61 -17.09 -21.46
N ARG A 122 -46.28 -16.88 -21.33
CA ARG A 122 -45.29 -17.41 -22.29
C ARG A 122 -45.22 -18.94 -22.26
N ILE A 123 -45.28 -19.56 -21.09
CA ILE A 123 -45.29 -21.02 -20.92
C ILE A 123 -46.52 -21.64 -21.60
N LEU A 124 -47.68 -20.99 -21.50
CA LEU A 124 -48.95 -21.51 -22.02
C LEU A 124 -49.20 -21.19 -23.49
N HIS A 125 -48.57 -20.18 -24.08
CA HIS A 125 -48.94 -19.73 -25.44
C HIS A 125 -47.78 -19.73 -26.44
N LEU A 126 -46.52 -19.61 -26.01
CA LEU A 126 -45.41 -19.46 -26.95
C LEU A 126 -44.79 -20.82 -27.29
N ARG A 127 -44.69 -21.15 -28.59
CA ARG A 127 -44.11 -22.40 -29.09
C ARG A 127 -43.14 -22.11 -30.24
N GLY A 128 -42.04 -22.87 -30.30
CA GLY A 128 -41.20 -22.96 -31.50
C GLY A 128 -41.77 -23.99 -32.47
N ARG A 129 -41.54 -23.82 -33.78
CA ARG A 129 -42.01 -24.77 -34.80
C ARG A 129 -41.43 -26.17 -34.64
N GLN A 130 -40.21 -26.28 -34.11
CA GLN A 130 -39.47 -27.54 -34.03
C GLN A 130 -39.19 -27.96 -32.57
N GLU A 131 -38.81 -27.01 -31.71
CA GLU A 131 -38.47 -27.33 -30.31
C GLU A 131 -38.83 -26.17 -29.37
N THR A 132 -39.42 -26.51 -28.22
CA THR A 132 -39.64 -25.58 -27.12
C THR A 132 -38.97 -26.10 -25.84
N LEU A 133 -38.10 -25.29 -25.22
CA LEU A 133 -37.45 -25.60 -23.96
C LEU A 133 -37.97 -24.72 -22.80
N LEU A 134 -38.33 -25.36 -21.70
CA LEU A 134 -38.65 -24.70 -20.43
C LEU A 134 -37.51 -25.00 -19.45
N LEU A 135 -36.79 -23.98 -19.01
CA LEU A 135 -35.64 -24.14 -18.10
C LEU A 135 -36.01 -23.60 -16.72
N GLY A 136 -35.73 -24.36 -15.66
CA GLY A 136 -36.00 -23.87 -14.31
C GLY A 136 -35.69 -24.86 -13.20
N ALA A 137 -36.26 -24.60 -12.02
CA ALA A 137 -36.10 -25.40 -10.81
C ALA A 137 -36.87 -26.74 -10.87
N ALA A 138 -36.37 -27.75 -10.17
CA ALA A 138 -37.02 -29.07 -10.05
C ALA A 138 -38.43 -28.99 -9.44
N THR A 139 -38.69 -27.97 -8.61
CA THR A 139 -40.01 -27.71 -7.99
C THR A 139 -41.13 -27.48 -9.01
N MET A 140 -40.80 -27.15 -10.26
CA MET A 140 -41.76 -26.95 -11.34
C MET A 140 -42.24 -28.23 -12.01
N HIS A 141 -41.62 -29.38 -11.72
CA HIS A 141 -41.92 -30.66 -12.37
C HIS A 141 -43.41 -31.00 -12.32
N GLY A 142 -43.99 -31.03 -11.11
CA GLY A 142 -45.37 -31.46 -10.90
C GLY A 142 -46.40 -30.56 -11.59
N ILE A 143 -46.22 -29.24 -11.49
CA ILE A 143 -47.15 -28.28 -12.08
C ILE A 143 -47.06 -28.23 -13.61
N LEU A 144 -45.85 -28.32 -14.17
CA LEU A 144 -45.67 -28.37 -15.63
C LEU A 144 -46.27 -29.64 -16.23
N GLN A 145 -46.11 -30.80 -15.59
CA GLN A 145 -46.75 -32.04 -16.06
C GLN A 145 -48.28 -31.98 -15.98
N ARG A 146 -48.82 -31.31 -14.95
CA ARG A 146 -50.27 -31.15 -14.79
C ARG A 146 -50.85 -30.21 -15.86
N LEU A 147 -50.19 -29.07 -16.11
CA LEU A 147 -50.66 -28.04 -17.04
C LEU A 147 -50.39 -28.38 -18.50
N LEU A 148 -49.21 -28.95 -18.81
CA LEU A 148 -48.74 -29.28 -20.16
C LEU A 148 -48.74 -30.79 -20.35
N ARG A 149 -49.90 -31.36 -20.70
CA ARG A 149 -50.05 -32.82 -20.86
C ARG A 149 -49.13 -33.32 -21.98
N GLY A 150 -48.26 -34.27 -21.67
CA GLY A 150 -47.31 -34.85 -22.62
C GLY A 150 -45.94 -34.13 -22.69
N VAL A 151 -45.66 -33.21 -21.76
CA VAL A 151 -44.32 -32.57 -21.65
C VAL A 151 -43.24 -33.60 -21.33
N SER A 152 -42.11 -33.52 -22.04
CA SER A 152 -40.91 -34.29 -21.71
C SER A 152 -40.14 -33.59 -20.59
N VAL A 153 -39.74 -34.31 -19.54
CA VAL A 153 -38.98 -33.72 -18.42
C VAL A 153 -37.60 -34.34 -18.35
N VAL A 154 -36.57 -33.50 -18.36
CA VAL A 154 -35.17 -33.88 -18.24
C VAL A 154 -34.59 -33.22 -16.97
N THR A 155 -34.25 -34.04 -15.98
CA THR A 155 -33.63 -33.56 -14.74
C THR A 155 -32.12 -33.50 -14.89
N ARG A 156 -31.50 -32.40 -14.41
CA ARG A 156 -30.04 -32.25 -14.36
C ARG A 156 -29.56 -32.07 -12.92
N PRO A 157 -28.64 -32.93 -12.43
CA PRO A 157 -28.04 -32.75 -11.12
C PRO A 157 -27.06 -31.57 -11.11
N ARG A 158 -26.84 -30.99 -9.92
CA ARG A 158 -25.81 -29.97 -9.71
C ARG A 158 -24.42 -30.52 -10.03
N LEU A 159 -23.56 -29.68 -10.61
CA LEU A 159 -22.20 -30.07 -11.02
C LEU A 159 -21.18 -30.12 -9.86
N SER A 160 -21.50 -29.54 -8.70
CA SER A 160 -20.63 -29.47 -7.51
C SER A 160 -21.41 -29.63 -6.22
N HIS A 161 -20.72 -29.92 -5.12
CA HIS A 161 -21.31 -30.02 -3.79
C HIS A 161 -21.46 -28.65 -3.14
N LEU A 162 -22.56 -28.46 -2.42
CA LEU A 162 -22.83 -27.30 -1.59
C LEU A 162 -22.89 -27.77 -0.13
N ALA A 163 -22.06 -27.21 0.75
CA ALA A 163 -21.97 -27.64 2.14
C ALA A 163 -22.20 -26.49 3.14
N TYR A 164 -22.85 -26.78 4.27
CA TYR A 164 -23.05 -25.84 5.35
C TYR A 164 -21.80 -25.67 6.21
N ALA A 165 -21.35 -24.43 6.36
CA ALA A 165 -20.13 -24.06 7.09
C ALA A 165 -20.40 -23.43 8.48
N GLY A 166 -21.65 -23.45 8.94
CA GLY A 166 -22.04 -22.93 10.25
C GLY A 166 -22.14 -21.41 10.33
N SER A 167 -22.10 -20.90 11.57
CA SER A 167 -22.07 -19.47 11.87
C SER A 167 -20.63 -18.97 11.98
N LYS A 168 -20.31 -17.88 11.28
CA LYS A 168 -19.00 -17.20 11.36
C LYS A 168 -19.21 -15.71 11.57
N LYS A 169 -18.33 -15.08 12.36
CA LYS A 169 -18.30 -13.62 12.47
C LYS A 169 -17.92 -13.00 11.13
N LEU A 170 -18.44 -11.81 10.83
CA LEU A 170 -18.11 -11.01 9.65
C LEU A 170 -16.60 -10.92 9.36
N THR A 171 -15.77 -10.73 10.39
CA THR A 171 -14.30 -10.65 10.28
C THR A 171 -13.60 -11.95 9.90
N ARG A 172 -14.28 -13.10 10.06
CA ARG A 172 -13.73 -14.45 9.86
C ARG A 172 -14.35 -15.17 8.67
N LEU A 173 -15.13 -14.44 7.86
CA LEU A 173 -15.65 -15.00 6.61
C LEU A 173 -14.48 -15.29 5.67
N PRO A 174 -14.53 -16.40 4.91
CA PRO A 174 -13.49 -16.69 3.93
C PRO A 174 -13.50 -15.63 2.81
N ARG A 175 -12.41 -15.55 2.05
CA ARG A 175 -12.34 -14.72 0.85
C ARG A 175 -13.37 -15.21 -0.18
N ARG A 176 -13.70 -14.38 -1.16
CA ARG A 176 -14.69 -14.69 -2.21
C ARG A 176 -16.09 -15.00 -1.64
N THR A 177 -16.46 -14.28 -0.59
CA THR A 177 -17.76 -14.42 0.07
C THR A 177 -18.77 -13.41 -0.45
N ALA A 178 -19.99 -13.86 -0.75
CA ALA A 178 -21.14 -12.97 -0.84
C ALA A 178 -21.87 -12.91 0.51
N ILE A 179 -22.05 -11.72 1.06
CA ILE A 179 -22.80 -11.47 2.28
C ILE A 179 -24.17 -10.94 1.92
N VAL A 180 -25.22 -11.64 2.33
CA VAL A 180 -26.59 -11.39 1.87
C VAL A 180 -27.43 -10.76 2.97
N ALA A 181 -28.00 -9.60 2.68
CA ALA A 181 -28.95 -8.86 3.52
C ALA A 181 -30.14 -8.38 2.67
N PHE A 182 -31.27 -8.03 3.28
CA PHE A 182 -32.53 -7.73 2.57
C PHE A 182 -32.97 -6.26 2.67
N SER A 183 -32.12 -5.37 3.17
CA SER A 183 -32.33 -3.92 3.13
C SER A 183 -31.07 -3.18 2.63
N ALA A 184 -31.27 -2.03 1.97
CA ALA A 184 -30.17 -1.21 1.49
C ALA A 184 -29.30 -0.70 2.66
N ASP A 185 -29.94 -0.31 3.76
CA ASP A 185 -29.25 0.18 4.97
C ASP A 185 -28.31 -0.88 5.55
N GLU A 186 -28.76 -2.12 5.67
CA GLU A 186 -27.95 -3.22 6.19
C GLU A 186 -26.80 -3.54 5.24
N VAL A 187 -27.07 -3.53 3.93
CA VAL A 187 -26.03 -3.74 2.91
C VAL A 187 -24.93 -2.67 3.03
N TYR A 188 -25.29 -1.39 3.20
CA TYR A 188 -24.32 -0.31 3.37
C TYR A 188 -23.59 -0.39 4.72
N ALA A 189 -24.27 -0.76 5.80
CA ALA A 189 -23.66 -0.93 7.12
C ALA A 189 -22.61 -2.05 7.12
N ILE A 190 -22.94 -3.20 6.53
CA ILE A 190 -22.03 -4.33 6.39
C ILE A 190 -20.86 -3.96 5.46
N ALA A 191 -21.13 -3.30 4.33
CA ALA A 191 -20.08 -2.90 3.39
C ALA A 191 -19.08 -1.93 4.03
N GLU A 192 -19.54 -0.99 4.87
CA GLU A 192 -18.67 -0.08 5.62
C GLU A 192 -17.83 -0.84 6.67
N LEU A 193 -18.41 -1.81 7.37
CA LEU A 193 -17.69 -2.65 8.32
C LEU A 193 -16.59 -3.47 7.62
N ILE A 194 -16.93 -4.12 6.51
CA ILE A 194 -15.99 -4.90 5.71
C ILE A 194 -14.90 -4.00 5.12
N ARG A 195 -15.23 -2.82 4.61
CA ARG A 195 -14.23 -1.84 4.15
C ARG A 195 -13.19 -1.54 5.24
N ARG A 196 -13.64 -1.30 6.47
CA ARG A 196 -12.75 -0.97 7.60
C ARG A 196 -11.84 -2.12 8.03
N GLN A 197 -12.29 -3.36 7.86
CA GLN A 197 -11.60 -4.55 8.39
C GLN A 197 -10.86 -5.37 7.33
N GLN A 198 -11.28 -5.27 6.07
CA GLN A 198 -10.87 -6.15 4.96
C GLN A 198 -10.52 -5.37 3.69
N GLY A 199 -10.41 -4.03 3.77
CA GLY A 199 -9.91 -3.18 2.69
C GLY A 199 -10.93 -2.77 1.62
N GLY A 200 -12.04 -3.48 1.48
CA GLY A 200 -13.10 -3.05 0.56
C GLY A 200 -14.13 -4.12 0.24
N ALA A 201 -15.26 -3.67 -0.28
CA ALA A 201 -16.34 -4.54 -0.67
C ALA A 201 -17.11 -3.99 -1.87
N ALA A 202 -17.58 -4.90 -2.74
CA ALA A 202 -18.51 -4.57 -3.80
C ALA A 202 -19.94 -4.58 -3.25
N VAL A 203 -20.80 -3.70 -3.75
CA VAL A 203 -22.19 -3.60 -3.33
C VAL A 203 -23.13 -3.86 -4.49
N VAL A 204 -24.06 -4.81 -4.32
CA VAL A 204 -25.06 -5.15 -5.34
C VAL A 204 -26.48 -5.14 -4.75
N LEU A 205 -27.26 -4.12 -5.13
CA LEU A 205 -28.68 -4.01 -4.76
C LEU A 205 -29.56 -4.20 -6.00
N GLY A 206 -30.78 -4.70 -5.80
CA GLY A 206 -31.78 -4.84 -6.87
C GLY A 206 -32.15 -3.52 -7.56
N ALA A 207 -32.06 -2.39 -6.84
CA ALA A 207 -32.35 -1.06 -7.37
C ALA A 207 -31.22 -0.49 -8.25
N LEU A 208 -30.00 -1.01 -8.18
CA LEU A 208 -28.88 -0.52 -9.00
C LEU A 208 -29.16 -0.78 -10.49
N SER A 209 -28.78 0.18 -11.33
CA SER A 209 -28.85 0.01 -12.77
C SER A 209 -27.99 -1.19 -13.22
N PRO A 210 -28.32 -1.83 -14.35
CA PRO A 210 -27.52 -2.93 -14.90
C PRO A 210 -26.03 -2.57 -15.04
N ARG A 211 -25.76 -1.33 -15.47
CA ARG A 211 -24.41 -0.81 -15.66
C ARG A 211 -23.63 -0.72 -14.35
N THR A 212 -24.20 -0.07 -13.33
CA THR A 212 -23.57 0.02 -12.00
C THR A 212 -23.37 -1.37 -11.39
N ARG A 213 -24.35 -2.26 -11.52
CA ARG A 213 -24.27 -3.64 -11.01
C ARG A 213 -23.13 -4.42 -11.65
N ASN A 214 -23.01 -4.37 -12.99
CA ASN A 214 -21.91 -5.02 -13.70
C ASN A 214 -20.55 -4.45 -13.31
N ALA A 215 -20.45 -3.13 -13.13
CA ALA A 215 -19.21 -2.50 -12.70
C ALA A 215 -18.81 -2.93 -11.26
N GLN A 216 -19.77 -3.07 -10.34
CA GLN A 216 -19.53 -3.59 -8.99
C GLN A 216 -19.16 -5.08 -9.00
N VAL A 217 -19.81 -5.89 -9.85
CA VAL A 217 -19.43 -7.30 -10.05
C VAL A 217 -18.05 -7.43 -10.68
N ALA A 218 -17.69 -6.55 -11.62
CA ALA A 218 -16.37 -6.54 -12.24
C ALA A 218 -15.28 -6.28 -11.20
N LEU A 219 -15.48 -5.36 -10.24
CA LEU A 219 -14.56 -5.13 -9.11
C LEU A 219 -14.36 -6.40 -8.26
N PHE A 220 -15.44 -7.15 -8.01
CA PHE A 220 -15.34 -8.41 -7.26
C PHE A 220 -14.63 -9.49 -8.08
N GLN A 221 -14.95 -9.60 -9.37
CA GLN A 221 -14.42 -10.63 -10.26
C GLN A 221 -12.95 -10.40 -10.63
N SER A 222 -12.52 -9.15 -10.78
CA SER A 222 -11.11 -8.77 -10.97
C SER A 222 -10.26 -9.07 -9.74
N GLY A 223 -10.88 -9.32 -8.58
CA GLY A 223 -10.20 -9.51 -7.31
C GLY A 223 -9.78 -8.19 -6.65
N ASP A 224 -10.27 -7.03 -7.14
CA ASP A 224 -10.08 -5.75 -6.47
C ASP A 224 -10.79 -5.77 -5.10
N VAL A 225 -11.88 -6.54 -4.94
CA VAL A 225 -12.50 -6.81 -3.64
C VAL A 225 -12.86 -8.28 -3.48
N ASP A 226 -12.76 -8.78 -2.25
CA ASP A 226 -13.02 -10.19 -1.92
C ASP A 226 -14.41 -10.47 -1.37
N TYR A 227 -15.13 -9.43 -1.06
CA TYR A 227 -16.43 -9.50 -0.43
C TYR A 227 -17.43 -8.74 -1.29
N LEU A 228 -18.56 -9.40 -1.54
CA LEU A 228 -19.69 -8.83 -2.22
C LEU A 228 -20.86 -8.74 -1.23
N ILE A 229 -21.32 -7.55 -0.89
CA ILE A 229 -22.51 -7.40 -0.06
C ILE A 229 -23.69 -7.16 -0.98
N ALA A 230 -24.74 -7.96 -0.85
CA ALA A 230 -25.84 -7.88 -1.78
C ALA A 230 -27.21 -8.24 -1.19
N THR A 231 -28.26 -7.89 -1.93
CA THR A 231 -29.61 -8.44 -1.70
C THR A 231 -29.83 -9.75 -2.45
N ASP A 232 -31.04 -10.31 -2.33
CA ASP A 232 -31.55 -11.42 -3.15
C ASP A 232 -31.39 -11.24 -4.67
N ALA A 233 -31.08 -10.03 -5.14
CA ALA A 233 -30.74 -9.72 -6.52
C ALA A 233 -29.56 -10.54 -7.07
N ILE A 234 -28.68 -11.11 -6.23
CA ILE A 234 -27.61 -12.03 -6.68
C ILE A 234 -28.12 -13.44 -6.95
N GLY A 235 -29.30 -13.79 -6.40
CA GLY A 235 -29.94 -15.09 -6.58
C GLY A 235 -30.33 -15.35 -8.04
N MET A 236 -30.27 -14.34 -8.91
CA MET A 236 -30.54 -14.45 -10.34
C MET A 236 -29.73 -13.44 -11.15
N GLY A 237 -29.17 -13.89 -12.27
CA GLY A 237 -28.73 -13.00 -13.34
C GLY A 237 -27.45 -12.21 -13.18
N LEU A 238 -26.53 -12.70 -12.34
CA LEU A 238 -25.14 -12.28 -12.35
C LEU A 238 -24.25 -13.52 -12.41
N ASN A 239 -23.23 -13.45 -13.25
CA ASN A 239 -22.19 -14.47 -13.29
C ASN A 239 -21.14 -14.19 -12.21
N LEU A 240 -21.31 -14.80 -11.03
CA LEU A 240 -20.47 -14.62 -9.85
C LEU A 240 -19.70 -15.91 -9.55
N ASP A 241 -18.39 -15.80 -9.40
CA ASP A 241 -17.53 -16.90 -8.98
C ASP A 241 -17.32 -16.82 -7.45
N LEU A 242 -18.33 -17.25 -6.69
CA LEU A 242 -18.34 -17.23 -5.22
C LEU A 242 -17.89 -18.58 -4.66
N ASP A 243 -17.10 -18.56 -3.59
CA ASP A 243 -16.74 -19.79 -2.86
C ASP A 243 -17.64 -19.99 -1.64
N HIS A 244 -18.15 -18.88 -1.09
CA HIS A 244 -18.99 -18.88 0.10
C HIS A 244 -20.15 -17.87 0.01
N VAL A 245 -21.31 -18.25 0.56
CA VAL A 245 -22.45 -17.34 0.77
C VAL A 245 -22.76 -17.28 2.26
N ALA A 246 -22.77 -16.06 2.82
CA ALA A 246 -23.08 -15.81 4.21
C ALA A 246 -24.39 -15.01 4.34
N PHE A 247 -25.40 -15.57 5.00
CA PHE A 247 -26.64 -14.85 5.28
C PHE A 247 -26.46 -13.97 6.53
N ALA A 248 -26.54 -12.65 6.35
CA ALA A 248 -26.53 -11.68 7.45
C ALA A 248 -27.94 -11.37 7.97
N GLN A 249 -28.97 -11.78 7.23
CA GLN A 249 -30.38 -11.75 7.63
C GLN A 249 -31.07 -13.03 7.13
N ASN A 250 -32.15 -13.47 7.78
CA ASN A 250 -32.98 -14.60 7.34
C ASN A 250 -34.46 -14.21 7.14
N ARG A 251 -34.77 -12.92 7.27
CA ARG A 251 -36.10 -12.33 7.11
C ARG A 251 -36.08 -11.28 6.02
N LYS A 252 -37.16 -11.21 5.24
CA LYS A 252 -37.37 -10.17 4.22
C LYS A 252 -38.79 -9.62 4.26
N PHE A 253 -38.95 -8.42 3.72
CA PHE A 253 -40.25 -7.83 3.43
C PHE A 253 -40.74 -8.34 2.07
N ASP A 254 -41.93 -8.92 2.00
CA ASP A 254 -42.52 -9.45 0.76
C ASP A 254 -43.49 -8.48 0.07
N GLY A 255 -43.51 -7.21 0.50
CA GLY A 255 -44.47 -6.21 0.05
C GLY A 255 -45.62 -6.00 1.03
N PHE A 256 -45.89 -6.98 1.92
CA PHE A 256 -46.97 -6.91 2.91
C PHE A 256 -46.45 -7.04 4.34
N GLN A 257 -45.57 -8.00 4.61
CA GLN A 257 -45.06 -8.28 5.94
C GLN A 257 -43.61 -8.77 5.94
N TYR A 258 -42.97 -8.70 7.11
CA TYR A 258 -41.65 -9.28 7.33
C TYR A 258 -41.74 -10.76 7.70
N ARG A 259 -41.36 -11.64 6.77
CA ARG A 259 -41.37 -13.11 6.95
C ARG A 259 -39.99 -13.73 6.82
N ASN A 260 -39.83 -14.95 7.31
CA ASN A 260 -38.65 -15.77 7.06
C ASN A 260 -38.54 -16.13 5.57
N LEU A 261 -37.31 -16.33 5.11
CA LEU A 261 -37.05 -16.89 3.78
C LEU A 261 -37.46 -18.36 3.73
N THR A 262 -37.98 -18.77 2.58
CA THR A 262 -38.25 -20.19 2.31
C THR A 262 -36.96 -20.94 1.99
N ALA A 263 -36.97 -22.27 2.13
CA ALA A 263 -35.84 -23.12 1.76
C ALA A 263 -35.42 -22.93 0.30
N ALA A 264 -36.39 -22.73 -0.61
CA ALA A 264 -36.12 -22.47 -2.02
C ALA A 264 -35.43 -21.12 -2.25
N GLU A 265 -35.83 -20.06 -1.54
CA GLU A 265 -35.18 -18.74 -1.62
C GLU A 265 -33.74 -18.79 -1.08
N LEU A 266 -33.53 -19.45 0.06
CA LEU A 266 -32.20 -19.68 0.61
C LEU A 266 -31.34 -20.52 -0.36
N GLY A 267 -31.90 -21.61 -0.90
CA GLY A 267 -31.22 -22.48 -1.85
C GLY A 267 -30.85 -21.79 -3.16
N GLN A 268 -31.68 -20.87 -3.66
CA GLN A 268 -31.39 -20.08 -4.86
C GLN A 268 -30.19 -19.15 -4.65
N ILE A 269 -30.07 -18.56 -3.46
CA ILE A 269 -28.99 -17.65 -3.10
C ILE A 269 -27.72 -18.43 -2.72
N ALA A 270 -27.82 -19.41 -1.82
CA ALA A 270 -26.72 -20.29 -1.41
C ALA A 270 -26.15 -21.07 -2.61
N GLY A 271 -27.01 -21.44 -3.55
CA GLY A 271 -26.64 -22.11 -4.79
C GLY A 271 -25.81 -21.27 -5.75
N ARG A 272 -25.49 -20.01 -5.42
CA ARG A 272 -24.50 -19.18 -6.11
C ARG A 272 -23.07 -19.46 -5.64
N ALA A 273 -22.87 -20.08 -4.47
CA ALA A 273 -21.57 -20.55 -4.01
C ALA A 273 -21.17 -21.83 -4.76
N GLY A 274 -19.92 -21.91 -5.21
CA GLY A 274 -19.41 -22.99 -6.04
C GLY A 274 -19.89 -22.86 -7.49
N ARG A 275 -18.99 -23.16 -8.43
CA ARG A 275 -19.29 -23.06 -9.87
C ARG A 275 -18.58 -24.16 -10.64
N HIS A 276 -19.26 -24.68 -11.66
CA HIS A 276 -18.80 -25.86 -12.41
C HIS A 276 -18.46 -27.00 -11.46
N LEU A 277 -17.23 -27.49 -11.46
CA LEU A 277 -16.74 -28.57 -10.62
C LEU A 277 -16.19 -28.09 -9.26
N ARG A 278 -16.22 -26.78 -8.97
CA ARG A 278 -15.78 -26.25 -7.67
C ARG A 278 -16.93 -26.26 -6.67
N ASP A 279 -16.66 -26.88 -5.53
CA ASP A 279 -17.59 -26.91 -4.41
C ASP A 279 -17.79 -25.52 -3.81
N GLY A 280 -18.98 -25.32 -3.24
CA GLY A 280 -19.36 -24.09 -2.58
C GLY A 280 -19.74 -24.34 -1.14
N THR A 281 -19.68 -23.30 -0.33
CA THR A 281 -20.18 -23.37 1.05
C THR A 281 -21.19 -22.27 1.32
N PHE A 282 -22.07 -22.49 2.29
CA PHE A 282 -22.98 -21.45 2.78
C PHE A 282 -23.06 -21.46 4.30
N GLY A 283 -23.40 -20.33 4.89
CA GLY A 283 -23.42 -20.16 6.34
C GLY A 283 -24.21 -18.93 6.75
N VAL A 284 -24.20 -18.65 8.04
CA VAL A 284 -24.81 -17.44 8.62
C VAL A 284 -23.76 -16.54 9.25
N THR A 285 -24.07 -15.26 9.37
CA THR A 285 -23.19 -14.26 10.00
C THR A 285 -24.00 -13.18 10.71
N GLY A 286 -23.32 -12.28 11.41
CA GLY A 286 -23.95 -11.19 12.12
C GLY A 286 -24.78 -11.68 13.31
N GLN A 287 -26.07 -11.32 13.32
CA GLN A 287 -27.02 -11.66 14.39
C GLN A 287 -27.99 -12.79 14.01
N VAL A 288 -27.72 -13.52 12.92
CA VAL A 288 -28.56 -14.63 12.50
C VAL A 288 -28.16 -15.90 13.24
N ASP A 289 -29.15 -16.52 13.88
CA ASP A 289 -28.97 -17.83 14.51
C ASP A 289 -28.58 -18.91 13.48
N PRO A 290 -27.82 -19.94 13.89
CA PRO A 290 -27.56 -21.10 13.03
C PRO A 290 -28.85 -21.67 12.42
N LEU A 291 -28.75 -22.17 11.19
CA LEU A 291 -29.90 -22.77 10.51
C LEU A 291 -30.20 -24.14 11.12
N ASP A 292 -31.49 -24.46 11.23
CA ASP A 292 -31.93 -25.79 11.67
C ASP A 292 -31.43 -26.88 10.74
N GLU A 293 -31.15 -28.08 11.28
CA GLU A 293 -30.56 -29.20 10.55
C GLU A 293 -31.44 -29.63 9.35
N ASP A 294 -32.76 -29.67 9.53
CA ASP A 294 -33.73 -29.97 8.47
C ASP A 294 -33.64 -28.97 7.30
N LEU A 295 -33.44 -27.69 7.60
CA LEU A 295 -33.32 -26.64 6.59
C LEU A 295 -31.99 -26.75 5.85
N VAL A 296 -30.91 -27.08 6.56
CA VAL A 296 -29.60 -27.34 5.97
C VAL A 296 -29.68 -28.52 5.00
N GLN A 297 -30.24 -29.65 5.41
CA GLN A 297 -30.40 -30.83 4.56
C GLN A 297 -31.20 -30.54 3.30
N LYS A 298 -32.29 -29.75 3.40
CA LYS A 298 -33.07 -29.30 2.24
C LYS A 298 -32.24 -28.45 1.27
N ILE A 299 -31.40 -27.55 1.77
CA ILE A 299 -30.55 -26.68 0.93
C ILE A 299 -29.43 -27.49 0.26
N GLU A 300 -28.72 -28.35 0.99
CA GLU A 300 -27.64 -29.19 0.47
C GLU A 300 -28.15 -30.23 -0.54
N GLY A 301 -29.29 -30.85 -0.23
CA GLY A 301 -29.95 -31.85 -1.08
C GLY A 301 -30.72 -31.27 -2.26
N HIS A 302 -30.88 -29.94 -2.33
CA HIS A 302 -31.75 -29.26 -3.29
C HIS A 302 -33.19 -29.78 -3.30
N ASP A 303 -33.69 -30.16 -2.12
CA ASP A 303 -35.03 -30.69 -1.91
C ASP A 303 -35.95 -29.60 -1.36
N PHE A 304 -36.85 -29.12 -2.22
CA PHE A 304 -37.73 -28.00 -1.93
C PHE A 304 -39.17 -28.33 -2.28
N ASP A 305 -40.10 -27.67 -1.59
CA ASP A 305 -41.53 -27.89 -1.81
C ASP A 305 -41.92 -27.60 -3.27
N PRO A 306 -42.71 -28.51 -3.91
CA PRO A 306 -43.12 -28.33 -5.30
C PRO A 306 -44.06 -27.14 -5.44
N VAL A 307 -43.92 -26.43 -6.56
CA VAL A 307 -44.85 -25.34 -6.91
C VAL A 307 -46.20 -25.97 -7.24
N LYS A 308 -47.26 -25.52 -6.54
CA LYS A 308 -48.61 -26.08 -6.70
C LYS A 308 -49.49 -25.26 -7.64
N VAL A 309 -49.26 -23.94 -7.70
CA VAL A 309 -50.05 -22.99 -8.50
C VAL A 309 -49.15 -21.96 -9.16
N LEU A 310 -49.53 -21.52 -10.36
CA LEU A 310 -48.87 -20.41 -11.07
C LEU A 310 -49.78 -19.18 -11.11
N GLN A 311 -49.19 -17.99 -11.05
CA GLN A 311 -49.92 -16.74 -11.21
C GLN A 311 -50.39 -16.61 -12.66
N TRP A 312 -51.65 -16.28 -12.86
CA TRP A 312 -52.27 -16.19 -14.18
C TRP A 312 -53.10 -14.93 -14.31
N ARG A 313 -53.06 -14.33 -15.50
CA ARG A 313 -53.91 -13.22 -15.92
C ARG A 313 -54.39 -13.52 -17.33
N THR A 314 -55.60 -13.07 -17.66
CA THR A 314 -56.12 -13.21 -19.03
C THR A 314 -55.16 -12.58 -20.05
N ALA A 315 -55.01 -13.23 -21.20
CA ALA A 315 -54.39 -12.63 -22.37
C ALA A 315 -55.41 -11.87 -23.24
N GLN A 316 -56.71 -12.04 -22.96
CA GLN A 316 -57.83 -11.45 -23.68
C GLN A 316 -58.42 -10.31 -22.85
N PHE A 317 -58.06 -9.08 -23.23
CA PHE A 317 -58.60 -7.87 -22.64
C PHE A 317 -59.78 -7.34 -23.48
N ASP A 318 -60.86 -6.95 -22.82
CA ASP A 318 -62.01 -6.33 -23.49
C ASP A 318 -61.87 -4.80 -23.44
N PHE A 319 -61.48 -4.21 -24.57
CA PHE A 319 -61.30 -2.76 -24.66
C PHE A 319 -62.60 -2.01 -24.96
N ALA A 320 -63.78 -2.64 -25.07
CA ALA A 320 -65.02 -1.96 -25.46
C ALA A 320 -65.37 -0.75 -24.56
N SER A 321 -65.08 -0.85 -23.26
CA SER A 321 -65.20 0.24 -22.29
C SER A 321 -64.24 0.03 -21.11
N LEU A 322 -64.05 1.06 -20.27
CA LEU A 322 -63.26 0.92 -19.04
C LEU A 322 -63.79 -0.19 -18.13
N ASP A 323 -65.11 -0.27 -17.95
CA ASP A 323 -65.72 -1.32 -17.11
C ASP A 323 -65.61 -2.71 -17.73
N ALA A 324 -65.59 -2.82 -19.06
CA ALA A 324 -65.33 -4.09 -19.74
C ALA A 324 -63.88 -4.53 -19.54
N LEU A 325 -62.92 -3.59 -19.66
CA LEU A 325 -61.50 -3.85 -19.43
C LEU A 325 -61.25 -4.32 -18.00
N LYS A 326 -61.79 -3.61 -17.00
CA LYS A 326 -61.68 -3.99 -15.58
C LYS A 326 -62.20 -5.40 -15.34
N ARG A 327 -63.41 -5.71 -15.82
CA ARG A 327 -63.99 -7.06 -15.70
C ARG A 327 -63.13 -8.12 -16.38
N SER A 328 -62.56 -7.82 -17.54
CA SER A 328 -61.69 -8.77 -18.24
C SER A 328 -60.39 -9.06 -17.47
N ILE A 329 -59.76 -8.05 -16.85
CA ILE A 329 -58.55 -8.22 -16.03
C ILE A 329 -58.83 -9.12 -14.81
N GLU A 330 -60.02 -9.02 -14.23
CA GLU A 330 -60.44 -9.78 -13.05
C GLU A 330 -60.88 -11.22 -13.33
N THR A 331 -60.80 -11.68 -14.59
CA THR A 331 -61.17 -13.04 -15.01
C THR A 331 -60.49 -14.09 -14.13
N ASN A 332 -61.27 -15.09 -13.71
CA ASN A 332 -60.76 -16.21 -12.92
C ASN A 332 -59.93 -17.17 -13.78
N ALA A 333 -58.96 -17.83 -13.15
CA ALA A 333 -58.15 -18.83 -13.81
C ALA A 333 -59.03 -19.99 -14.33
N PRO A 334 -58.91 -20.38 -15.61
CA PRO A 334 -59.83 -21.33 -16.24
C PRO A 334 -59.50 -22.81 -15.95
N VAL A 335 -58.34 -23.10 -15.37
CA VAL A 335 -57.88 -24.48 -15.10
C VAL A 335 -57.22 -24.61 -13.73
N GLU A 336 -57.31 -25.81 -13.17
CA GLU A 336 -56.65 -26.16 -11.91
C GLU A 336 -55.12 -26.05 -12.03
N GLY A 337 -54.46 -25.53 -10.98
CA GLY A 337 -53.03 -25.25 -11.00
C GLY A 337 -52.67 -23.82 -11.44
N LEU A 338 -53.65 -23.03 -11.86
CA LEU A 338 -53.51 -21.59 -12.07
C LEU A 338 -54.30 -20.83 -11.00
N THR A 339 -53.76 -19.71 -10.54
CA THR A 339 -54.46 -18.78 -9.65
C THR A 339 -54.46 -17.39 -10.26
N ARG A 340 -55.52 -16.61 -10.04
CA ARG A 340 -55.57 -15.22 -10.49
C ARG A 340 -54.43 -14.45 -9.82
N ALA A 341 -53.65 -13.74 -10.63
CA ALA A 341 -52.59 -12.86 -10.15
C ALA A 341 -53.17 -11.76 -9.25
N LEU A 342 -52.41 -11.35 -8.25
CA LEU A 342 -52.75 -10.17 -7.46
C LEU A 342 -52.75 -8.92 -8.36
N PRO A 343 -53.53 -7.87 -8.03
CA PRO A 343 -53.51 -6.63 -8.79
C PRO A 343 -52.09 -6.07 -8.88
N ALA A 344 -51.48 -6.18 -10.06
CA ALA A 344 -50.17 -5.61 -10.34
C ALA A 344 -50.25 -4.08 -10.52
N VAL A 345 -49.09 -3.42 -10.62
CA VAL A 345 -48.99 -1.95 -10.72
C VAL A 345 -49.88 -1.37 -11.83
N ASP A 346 -49.97 -2.07 -12.97
CA ASP A 346 -50.80 -1.65 -14.11
C ASP A 346 -52.31 -1.67 -13.78
N ALA A 347 -52.80 -2.74 -13.15
CA ALA A 347 -54.19 -2.88 -12.72
C ALA A 347 -54.54 -1.89 -11.60
N GLN A 348 -53.61 -1.64 -10.66
CA GLN A 348 -53.80 -0.63 -9.61
C GLN A 348 -53.89 0.78 -10.19
N ALA A 349 -53.00 1.14 -11.12
CA ALA A 349 -53.05 2.42 -11.81
C ALA A 349 -54.36 2.60 -12.58
N LEU A 350 -54.81 1.56 -13.30
CA LEU A 350 -56.11 1.58 -13.99
C LEU A 350 -57.27 1.78 -13.01
N GLU A 351 -57.24 1.13 -11.84
CA GLU A 351 -58.29 1.29 -10.83
C GLU A 351 -58.39 2.75 -10.35
N HIS A 352 -57.26 3.38 -10.04
CA HIS A 352 -57.19 4.79 -9.67
C HIS A 352 -57.70 5.70 -10.80
N LEU A 353 -57.17 5.54 -12.01
CA LEU A 353 -57.52 6.35 -13.18
C LEU A 353 -58.96 6.16 -13.63
N SER A 354 -59.54 4.97 -13.39
CA SER A 354 -60.94 4.70 -13.71
C SER A 354 -61.93 5.47 -12.85
N ARG A 355 -61.48 6.12 -11.77
CA ARG A 355 -62.30 6.98 -10.89
C ARG A 355 -62.19 8.46 -11.23
N ASP A 356 -61.21 8.83 -12.05
CA ASP A 356 -61.00 10.20 -12.51
C ASP A 356 -61.98 10.53 -13.65
N GLU A 357 -62.76 11.61 -13.48
CA GLU A 357 -63.79 12.03 -14.43
C GLU A 357 -63.19 12.52 -15.77
N ASP A 358 -62.04 13.20 -15.74
CA ASP A 358 -61.38 13.72 -16.93
C ASP A 358 -60.81 12.56 -17.77
N ILE A 359 -60.23 11.56 -17.12
CA ILE A 359 -59.71 10.36 -17.79
C ILE A 359 -60.87 9.55 -18.40
N ARG A 360 -61.97 9.39 -17.67
CA ARG A 360 -63.20 8.75 -18.19
C ARG A 360 -63.73 9.47 -19.42
N ALA A 361 -63.74 10.80 -19.42
CA ALA A 361 -64.20 11.60 -20.56
C ALA A 361 -63.31 11.45 -21.81
N LEU A 362 -62.04 11.04 -21.65
CA LEU A 362 -61.12 10.77 -22.76
C LEU A 362 -61.18 9.30 -23.26
N ALA A 363 -61.53 8.35 -22.39
CA ALA A 363 -61.60 6.92 -22.67
C ALA A 363 -62.92 6.46 -23.34
N THR A 364 -63.33 7.15 -24.41
CA THR A 364 -64.68 7.03 -25.00
C THR A 364 -64.88 5.87 -25.99
N ASN A 365 -63.81 5.24 -26.44
CA ASN A 365 -63.86 4.16 -27.43
C ASN A 365 -62.74 3.15 -27.22
N ALA A 366 -62.82 2.01 -27.92
CA ALA A 366 -61.89 0.91 -27.70
C ALA A 366 -60.41 1.25 -27.94
N LYS A 367 -60.09 2.14 -28.90
CA LYS A 367 -58.71 2.57 -29.12
C LYS A 367 -58.18 3.40 -27.95
N ARG A 368 -59.01 4.29 -27.39
CA ARG A 368 -58.67 5.12 -26.23
C ARG A 368 -58.50 4.29 -24.95
N VAL A 369 -59.39 3.32 -24.72
CA VAL A 369 -59.29 2.39 -23.58
C VAL A 369 -58.03 1.53 -23.70
N ALA A 370 -57.71 1.04 -24.90
CA ALA A 370 -56.47 0.31 -25.15
C ALA A 370 -55.22 1.18 -24.90
N LEU A 371 -55.23 2.43 -25.38
CA LEU A 371 -54.14 3.40 -25.14
C LEU A 371 -53.96 3.70 -23.64
N LEU A 372 -55.05 3.85 -22.87
CA LEU A 372 -54.97 4.02 -21.41
C LEU A 372 -54.34 2.80 -20.76
N TRP A 373 -54.72 1.59 -21.19
CA TRP A 373 -54.13 0.36 -20.67
C TRP A 373 -52.64 0.25 -21.01
N GLU A 374 -52.24 0.65 -22.22
CA GLU A 374 -50.82 0.75 -22.58
C GLU A 374 -50.06 1.75 -21.69
N ALA A 375 -50.69 2.88 -21.35
CA ALA A 375 -50.13 3.86 -20.42
C ALA A 375 -50.02 3.33 -18.99
N CYS A 376 -51.02 2.56 -18.53
CA CYS A 376 -51.00 1.89 -17.22
C CYS A 376 -49.87 0.87 -17.09
N ALA A 377 -49.40 0.29 -18.21
CA ALA A 377 -48.23 -0.59 -18.23
C ALA A 377 -46.89 0.14 -18.03
N LEU A 378 -46.89 1.43 -17.66
CA LEU A 378 -45.70 2.17 -17.23
C LEU A 378 -45.19 1.62 -15.89
N PRO A 379 -43.95 1.08 -15.82
CA PRO A 379 -43.40 0.56 -14.58
C PRO A 379 -43.14 1.69 -13.57
N ASP A 380 -43.45 1.44 -12.31
CA ASP A 380 -43.07 2.34 -11.22
C ASP A 380 -41.65 2.04 -10.73
N TYR A 381 -40.66 2.60 -11.44
CA TYR A 381 -39.26 2.50 -11.02
C TYR A 381 -38.96 3.27 -9.73
N ARG A 382 -39.79 4.26 -9.38
CA ARG A 382 -39.57 5.16 -8.24
C ARG A 382 -40.15 4.60 -6.94
N LYS A 383 -41.01 3.59 -7.03
CA LYS A 383 -41.73 2.96 -5.91
C LYS A 383 -42.47 4.01 -5.08
N ILE A 384 -43.19 4.89 -5.75
CA ILE A 384 -43.95 5.98 -5.14
C ILE A 384 -45.34 5.49 -4.72
N ALA A 385 -46.10 6.35 -4.07
CA ALA A 385 -47.47 6.02 -3.70
C ALA A 385 -48.31 5.73 -4.97
N PRO A 386 -49.18 4.71 -4.98
CA PRO A 386 -49.97 4.35 -6.16
C PRO A 386 -50.73 5.51 -6.82
N ALA A 387 -51.25 6.44 -6.02
CA ALA A 387 -51.92 7.64 -6.51
C ALA A 387 -50.97 8.57 -7.30
N GLN A 388 -49.76 8.80 -6.80
CA GLN A 388 -48.77 9.65 -7.49
C GLN A 388 -48.28 9.03 -8.80
N HIS A 389 -48.17 7.70 -8.85
CA HIS A 389 -47.85 6.99 -10.10
C HIS A 389 -48.99 7.12 -11.11
N ALA A 390 -50.24 7.00 -10.65
CA ALA A 390 -51.42 7.23 -11.47
C ALA A 390 -51.45 8.65 -12.05
N ASP A 391 -51.11 9.70 -11.27
CA ASP A 391 -51.08 11.09 -11.77
C ASP A 391 -50.09 11.29 -12.95
N LEU A 392 -48.94 10.62 -12.90
CA LEU A 392 -47.98 10.64 -14.01
C LEU A 392 -48.55 9.95 -15.25
N ILE A 393 -49.19 8.80 -15.08
CA ILE A 393 -49.84 8.07 -16.17
C ILE A 393 -51.01 8.90 -16.74
N ALA A 394 -51.79 9.57 -15.89
CA ALA A 394 -52.88 10.46 -16.29
C ALA A 394 -52.36 11.57 -17.22
N SER A 395 -51.24 12.18 -16.85
CA SER A 395 -50.59 13.23 -17.64
C SER A 395 -50.17 12.71 -19.01
N ILE A 396 -49.45 11.59 -19.06
CA ILE A 396 -48.99 10.95 -20.30
C ILE A 396 -50.18 10.54 -21.18
N TYR A 397 -51.20 9.89 -20.61
CA TYR A 397 -52.38 9.47 -21.35
C TYR A 397 -53.17 10.65 -21.89
N THR A 398 -53.30 11.74 -21.13
CA THR A 398 -54.00 12.95 -21.57
C THR A 398 -53.34 13.55 -22.79
N ASP A 399 -52.01 13.64 -22.80
CA ASP A 399 -51.25 14.16 -23.95
C ASP A 399 -51.37 13.23 -25.16
N LEU A 400 -51.15 11.92 -24.98
CA LEU A 400 -51.33 10.93 -26.05
C LEU A 400 -52.76 10.95 -26.59
N ALA A 401 -53.75 11.16 -25.72
CA ALA A 401 -55.13 11.23 -26.13
C ALA A 401 -55.41 12.50 -26.96
N ARG A 402 -55.01 13.66 -26.48
CA ARG A 402 -55.36 14.95 -27.10
C ARG A 402 -54.47 15.32 -28.28
N HIS A 403 -53.17 15.06 -28.18
CA HIS A 403 -52.14 15.53 -29.10
C HIS A 403 -51.50 14.40 -29.92
N GLY A 404 -51.69 13.13 -29.52
CA GLY A 404 -51.13 11.97 -30.21
C GLY A 404 -49.68 11.66 -29.85
N HIS A 405 -49.01 12.54 -29.11
CA HIS A 405 -47.69 12.36 -28.52
C HIS A 405 -47.67 12.99 -27.12
N VAL A 406 -46.71 12.59 -26.28
CA VAL A 406 -46.45 13.22 -24.97
C VAL A 406 -45.89 14.64 -25.19
N ASP A 407 -46.21 15.58 -24.29
CA ASP A 407 -45.63 16.93 -24.35
C ASP A 407 -44.10 16.88 -24.13
N GLU A 408 -43.35 17.26 -25.18
CA GLU A 408 -41.89 17.26 -25.16
C GLU A 408 -41.33 18.34 -24.22
N ASN A 409 -42.06 19.43 -23.94
CA ASN A 409 -41.64 20.42 -22.94
C ASN A 409 -41.72 19.87 -21.53
N TYR A 410 -42.82 19.17 -21.21
CA TYR A 410 -42.97 18.47 -19.95
C TYR A 410 -41.89 17.41 -19.77
N MET A 411 -41.67 16.56 -20.79
CA MET A 411 -40.59 15.57 -20.77
C MET A 411 -39.21 16.24 -20.60
N ALA A 412 -38.93 17.33 -21.32
CA ALA A 412 -37.67 18.05 -21.22
C ALA A 412 -37.43 18.60 -19.80
N GLU A 413 -38.46 19.10 -19.13
CA GLU A 413 -38.37 19.55 -17.74
C GLU A 413 -38.07 18.39 -16.79
N GLN A 414 -38.77 17.26 -16.95
CA GLN A 414 -38.58 16.08 -16.10
C GLN A 414 -37.20 15.45 -16.29
N VAL A 415 -36.72 15.36 -17.52
CA VAL A 415 -35.37 14.89 -17.85
C VAL A 415 -34.32 15.84 -17.27
N ARG A 416 -34.50 17.16 -17.39
CA ARG A 416 -33.57 18.17 -16.83
C ARG A 416 -33.45 18.08 -15.32
N ARG A 417 -34.54 17.76 -14.61
CA ARG A 417 -34.52 17.55 -13.14
C ARG A 417 -33.67 16.34 -12.73
N ALA A 418 -33.58 15.32 -13.58
CA ALA A 418 -32.76 14.13 -13.35
C ALA A 418 -31.30 14.29 -13.85
N ASP A 419 -31.04 15.22 -14.77
CA ASP A 419 -29.77 15.42 -15.48
C ASP A 419 -28.72 16.18 -14.63
N THR A 420 -28.35 15.60 -13.49
CA THR A 420 -27.22 16.07 -12.68
C THR A 420 -26.59 14.92 -11.91
N THR A 421 -25.26 14.88 -11.90
CA THR A 421 -24.45 13.86 -11.21
C THR A 421 -24.08 14.28 -9.78
N GLU A 422 -24.59 15.40 -9.28
CA GLU A 422 -24.30 15.88 -7.92
C GLU A 422 -25.17 15.21 -6.86
N GLY A 423 -24.61 14.91 -5.69
CA GLY A 423 -25.36 14.32 -4.58
C GLY A 423 -24.71 13.03 -4.06
N ASP A 424 -25.40 12.42 -3.10
CA ASP A 424 -25.02 11.15 -2.50
C ASP A 424 -25.58 9.95 -3.28
N ILE A 425 -25.32 8.74 -2.77
CA ILE A 425 -25.73 7.47 -3.39
C ILE A 425 -27.26 7.41 -3.55
N ASP A 426 -28.01 7.83 -2.54
CA ASP A 426 -29.48 7.75 -2.55
C ASP A 426 -30.09 8.76 -3.52
N THR A 427 -29.54 9.98 -3.58
CA THR A 427 -29.92 11.01 -4.56
C THR A 427 -29.71 10.51 -5.99
N LEU A 428 -28.54 9.93 -6.28
CA LEU A 428 -28.24 9.39 -7.61
C LEU A 428 -29.13 8.20 -7.96
N SER A 429 -29.39 7.30 -7.00
CA SER A 429 -30.27 6.15 -7.18
C SER A 429 -31.71 6.60 -7.50
N HIS A 430 -32.23 7.61 -6.80
CA HIS A 430 -33.55 8.19 -7.08
C HIS A 430 -33.63 8.83 -8.47
N ARG A 431 -32.59 9.55 -8.90
CA ARG A 431 -32.53 10.14 -10.25
C ARG A 431 -32.47 9.08 -11.35
N ILE A 432 -31.73 7.99 -11.13
CA ILE A 432 -31.71 6.84 -12.03
C ILE A 432 -33.12 6.23 -12.13
N ALA A 433 -33.83 6.05 -11.02
CA ALA A 433 -35.21 5.59 -11.05
C ALA A 433 -36.12 6.54 -11.85
N GLN A 434 -35.96 7.85 -11.68
CA GLN A 434 -36.73 8.86 -12.41
C GLN A 434 -36.44 8.86 -13.91
N ILE A 435 -35.16 8.82 -14.33
CA ILE A 435 -34.82 8.83 -15.76
C ILE A 435 -35.28 7.54 -16.45
N ARG A 436 -35.26 6.39 -15.77
CA ARG A 436 -35.73 5.11 -16.33
C ARG A 436 -37.20 5.11 -16.73
N THR A 437 -38.05 5.85 -16.03
CA THR A 437 -39.44 6.08 -16.45
C THR A 437 -39.49 6.75 -17.82
N TRP A 438 -38.64 7.75 -18.05
CA TRP A 438 -38.56 8.49 -19.32
C TRP A 438 -37.81 7.72 -20.41
N THR A 439 -36.81 6.91 -20.07
CA THR A 439 -36.20 5.94 -20.99
C THR A 439 -37.24 4.92 -21.47
N PHE A 440 -38.15 4.49 -20.60
CA PHE A 440 -39.22 3.59 -21.01
C PHE A 440 -40.22 4.28 -21.95
N VAL A 441 -40.64 5.51 -21.62
CA VAL A 441 -41.50 6.33 -22.47
C VAL A 441 -40.87 6.58 -23.84
N SER A 442 -39.57 6.91 -23.91
CA SER A 442 -38.88 7.13 -25.19
C SER A 442 -38.75 5.87 -26.05
N ASN A 443 -38.78 4.69 -25.44
CA ASN A 443 -38.79 3.42 -26.16
C ASN A 443 -40.19 2.99 -26.63
N ARG A 444 -41.27 3.72 -26.27
CA ARG A 444 -42.62 3.43 -26.75
C ARG A 444 -42.83 3.96 -28.17
N PRO A 445 -43.11 3.08 -29.15
CA PRO A 445 -43.32 3.50 -30.54
C PRO A 445 -44.49 4.48 -30.66
N GLY A 446 -44.24 5.63 -31.29
CA GLY A 446 -45.29 6.61 -31.60
C GLY A 446 -45.78 7.43 -30.42
N TRP A 447 -45.11 7.38 -29.25
CA TRP A 447 -45.46 8.20 -28.09
C TRP A 447 -44.79 9.57 -28.09
N LEU A 448 -43.71 9.77 -28.86
CA LEU A 448 -42.96 11.02 -28.94
C LEU A 448 -42.86 11.49 -30.39
N ALA A 449 -42.77 12.80 -30.61
CA ALA A 449 -42.59 13.36 -31.94
C ALA A 449 -41.17 13.10 -32.46
N ASP A 450 -40.14 13.33 -31.63
CA ASP A 450 -38.74 12.96 -31.92
C ASP A 450 -38.26 11.80 -31.03
N GLN A 451 -38.70 10.59 -31.36
CA GLN A 451 -38.39 9.41 -30.58
C GLN A 451 -36.88 9.09 -30.52
N ALA A 452 -36.16 9.28 -31.64
CA ALA A 452 -34.73 8.95 -31.72
C ALA A 452 -33.89 9.87 -30.81
N HIS A 453 -34.16 11.18 -30.84
CA HIS A 453 -33.48 12.14 -29.98
C HIS A 453 -33.66 11.79 -28.49
N TRP A 454 -34.90 11.54 -28.06
CA TRP A 454 -35.18 11.27 -26.65
C TRP A 454 -34.65 9.92 -26.17
N GLN A 455 -34.61 8.90 -27.04
CA GLN A 455 -33.98 7.62 -26.72
C GLN A 455 -32.49 7.77 -26.43
N GLU A 456 -31.77 8.47 -27.29
CA GLU A 456 -30.34 8.72 -27.12
C GLU A 456 -30.08 9.53 -25.85
N LYS A 457 -30.79 10.66 -25.70
CA LYS A 457 -30.62 11.58 -24.57
C LYS A 457 -30.92 10.93 -23.22
N THR A 458 -32.02 10.20 -23.08
CA THR A 458 -32.37 9.53 -21.81
C THR A 458 -31.37 8.42 -21.47
N ARG A 459 -30.88 7.68 -22.48
CA ARG A 459 -29.85 6.66 -22.30
C ARG A 459 -28.52 7.25 -21.85
N GLU A 460 -28.07 8.34 -22.47
CA GLU A 460 -26.82 9.03 -22.09
C GLU A 460 -26.87 9.53 -20.64
N ILE A 461 -28.01 10.07 -20.21
CA ILE A 461 -28.20 10.53 -18.83
C ILE A 461 -28.20 9.34 -17.87
N GLU A 462 -28.91 8.25 -18.18
CA GLU A 462 -28.91 7.04 -17.36
C GLU A 462 -27.50 6.45 -17.22
N ASP A 463 -26.73 6.39 -18.32
CA ASP A 463 -25.34 5.93 -18.33
C ASP A 463 -24.46 6.80 -17.42
N ARG A 464 -24.55 8.14 -17.57
CA ARG A 464 -23.76 9.09 -16.78
C ARG A 464 -24.08 9.04 -15.29
N LEU A 465 -25.37 8.95 -14.94
CA LEU A 465 -25.82 8.79 -13.55
C LEU A 465 -25.36 7.45 -12.96
N SER A 466 -25.42 6.38 -13.75
CA SER A 466 -24.96 5.03 -13.34
C SER A 466 -23.46 4.98 -13.08
N ASP A 467 -22.66 5.66 -13.92
CA ASP A 467 -21.21 5.78 -13.74
C ASP A 467 -20.87 6.62 -12.51
N ALA A 468 -21.56 7.74 -12.31
CA ALA A 468 -21.42 8.56 -11.10
C ALA A 468 -21.78 7.76 -9.83
N LEU A 469 -22.87 6.98 -9.86
CA LEU A 469 -23.27 6.13 -8.74
C LEU A 469 -22.21 5.06 -8.45
N HIS A 470 -21.68 4.41 -9.48
CA HIS A 470 -20.58 3.46 -9.34
C HIS A 470 -19.34 4.08 -8.70
N GLU A 471 -18.97 5.29 -9.12
CA GLU A 471 -17.83 6.03 -8.55
C GLU A 471 -18.06 6.35 -7.07
N ARG A 472 -19.27 6.80 -6.70
CA ARG A 472 -19.64 7.07 -5.29
C ARG A 472 -19.61 5.82 -4.42
N LEU A 473 -20.17 4.71 -4.91
CA LEU A 473 -20.12 3.41 -4.24
C LEU A 473 -18.67 2.96 -4.04
N THR A 474 -17.86 3.05 -5.09
CA THR A 474 -16.44 2.66 -5.03
C THR A 474 -15.66 3.53 -4.04
N LYS A 475 -15.83 4.86 -4.08
CA LYS A 475 -15.19 5.78 -3.12
C LYS A 475 -15.61 5.50 -1.68
N ARG A 476 -16.87 5.10 -1.45
CA ARG A 476 -17.41 4.84 -0.11
C ARG A 476 -17.06 3.46 0.42
N PHE A 477 -17.00 2.42 -0.42
CA PHE A 477 -16.91 1.03 0.04
C PHE A 477 -15.63 0.30 -0.39
N VAL A 478 -14.77 0.93 -1.17
CA VAL A 478 -13.48 0.36 -1.60
C VAL A 478 -12.35 1.31 -1.20
N ASP A 479 -11.43 0.86 -0.36
CA ASP A 479 -10.16 1.54 -0.21
C ASP A 479 -9.24 1.12 -1.34
N ARG A 480 -9.16 1.96 -2.39
CA ARG A 480 -8.38 1.70 -3.60
C ARG A 480 -6.90 1.39 -3.32
N ARG A 481 -6.34 1.89 -2.20
CA ARG A 481 -4.96 1.60 -1.81
C ARG A 481 -4.82 0.16 -1.32
N THR A 482 -5.75 -0.28 -0.49
CA THR A 482 -5.78 -1.62 0.10
C THR A 482 -6.20 -2.69 -0.91
N SER A 483 -7.13 -2.40 -1.82
CA SER A 483 -7.55 -3.32 -2.89
C SER A 483 -6.46 -3.63 -3.91
N VAL A 484 -5.73 -2.60 -4.36
CA VAL A 484 -4.64 -2.76 -5.35
C VAL A 484 -3.46 -3.51 -4.74
N LEU A 485 -3.13 -3.24 -3.47
CA LEU A 485 -2.11 -3.98 -2.71
C LEU A 485 -2.47 -5.47 -2.59
N MET A 486 -3.72 -5.78 -2.23
CA MET A 486 -4.23 -7.15 -2.09
C MET A 486 -4.26 -7.91 -3.42
N ARG A 487 -4.57 -7.24 -4.53
CA ARG A 487 -4.56 -7.83 -5.87
C ARG A 487 -3.14 -8.17 -6.34
N ARG A 488 -2.17 -7.28 -6.11
CA ARG A 488 -0.78 -7.50 -6.57
C ARG A 488 -0.02 -8.54 -5.75
N LEU A 489 -0.34 -8.68 -4.47
CA LEU A 489 0.08 -9.83 -3.64
C LEU A 489 -0.40 -11.19 -4.18
N ARG A 490 -1.48 -11.23 -4.98
CA ARG A 490 -2.07 -12.47 -5.51
C ARG A 490 -1.58 -12.87 -6.89
N GLU A 491 -1.22 -11.91 -7.73
CA GLU A 491 -0.78 -12.19 -9.10
C GLU A 491 0.63 -12.82 -9.17
N ASN A 492 1.32 -13.04 -8.02
CA ASN A 492 2.69 -13.57 -7.94
C ASN A 492 3.72 -12.79 -8.78
N THR A 493 3.32 -11.65 -9.33
CA THR A 493 4.18 -10.59 -9.82
C THR A 493 4.84 -10.02 -8.57
N MET A 494 6.06 -10.48 -8.27
CA MET A 494 6.78 -9.97 -7.11
C MET A 494 6.90 -8.45 -7.28
N PRO A 495 6.47 -7.65 -6.29
CA PRO A 495 6.58 -6.21 -6.40
C PRO A 495 8.05 -5.86 -6.56
N GLU A 496 8.41 -5.14 -7.62
CA GLU A 496 9.75 -4.58 -7.78
C GLU A 496 9.94 -3.57 -6.65
N ALA A 497 10.85 -3.90 -5.73
CA ALA A 497 11.29 -2.93 -4.74
C ALA A 497 12.29 -2.00 -5.44
N GLU A 498 11.89 -0.75 -5.61
CA GLU A 498 12.77 0.30 -6.10
C GLU A 498 13.55 0.86 -4.90
N ILE A 499 14.87 0.67 -4.93
CA ILE A 499 15.76 1.25 -3.92
C ILE A 499 16.33 2.52 -4.54
N SER A 500 15.97 3.67 -3.97
CA SER A 500 16.49 4.94 -4.46
C SER A 500 18.01 5.03 -4.21
N PRO A 501 18.72 5.89 -4.97
CA PRO A 501 20.14 6.15 -4.71
C PRO A 501 20.42 6.69 -3.30
N THR A 502 19.42 7.29 -2.64
CA THR A 502 19.51 7.80 -1.27
C THR A 502 19.31 6.70 -0.21
N GLY A 503 19.02 5.47 -0.62
CA GLY A 503 18.77 4.35 0.28
C GLY A 503 17.31 4.21 0.70
N THR A 504 16.39 4.98 0.13
CA THR A 504 14.96 4.85 0.41
C THR A 504 14.44 3.59 -0.27
N VAL A 505 13.89 2.65 0.49
CA VAL A 505 13.32 1.42 -0.06
C VAL A 505 11.84 1.65 -0.30
N LEU A 506 11.48 1.74 -1.57
CA LEU A 506 10.11 1.82 -2.03
C LEU A 506 9.70 0.45 -2.55
N VAL A 507 8.53 -0.03 -2.13
CA VAL A 507 7.90 -1.20 -2.75
C VAL A 507 6.69 -0.66 -3.49
N GLU A 508 6.75 -0.64 -4.83
CA GLU A 508 5.73 -0.03 -5.70
C GLU A 508 5.33 1.40 -5.29
N GLY A 509 6.33 2.26 -5.05
CA GLY A 509 6.13 3.68 -4.68
C GLY A 509 5.79 3.96 -3.21
N HIS A 510 5.70 2.93 -2.36
CA HIS A 510 5.43 3.08 -0.92
C HIS A 510 6.71 2.98 -0.08
N HIS A 511 6.92 3.92 0.84
CA HIS A 511 8.05 3.92 1.77
C HIS A 511 7.96 2.74 2.75
N VAL A 512 8.88 1.78 2.63
CA VAL A 512 8.94 0.61 3.53
C VAL A 512 10.04 0.77 4.59
N GLY A 513 11.05 1.57 4.28
CA GLY A 513 12.16 1.84 5.19
C GLY A 513 13.37 2.41 4.49
N GLU A 514 14.46 2.51 5.23
CA GLU A 514 15.73 3.05 4.73
C GLU A 514 16.85 2.00 4.81
N LEU A 515 17.61 1.92 3.74
CA LEU A 515 18.79 1.09 3.54
C LEU A 515 20.06 1.95 3.68
N GLN A 516 20.69 1.89 4.84
CA GLN A 516 21.96 2.57 5.10
C GLN A 516 23.11 1.56 5.10
N GLY A 517 24.07 1.73 4.18
CA GLY A 517 25.18 0.80 4.04
C GLY A 517 24.68 -0.61 3.69
N PHE A 518 24.86 -1.54 4.63
CA PHE A 518 24.39 -2.93 4.54
C PHE A 518 23.27 -3.27 5.56
N ARG A 519 22.60 -2.26 6.14
CA ARG A 519 21.46 -2.45 7.07
C ARG A 519 20.20 -1.79 6.59
N PHE A 520 19.09 -2.50 6.74
CA PHE A 520 17.75 -2.04 6.44
C PHE A 520 16.99 -1.74 7.74
N THR A 521 16.47 -0.52 7.85
CA THR A 521 15.60 -0.10 8.95
C THR A 521 14.18 0.05 8.44
N ALA A 522 13.29 -0.85 8.87
CA ALA A 522 11.88 -0.80 8.50
C ALA A 522 11.16 0.34 9.23
N ASP A 523 10.25 1.03 8.54
CA ASP A 523 9.38 2.04 9.12
C ASP A 523 8.33 1.39 10.04
N GLN A 524 8.14 1.92 11.25
CA GLN A 524 7.28 1.31 12.28
C GLN A 524 5.78 1.62 12.10
N THR A 525 5.43 2.49 11.15
CA THR A 525 4.04 2.90 10.89
C THR A 525 3.20 1.84 10.16
N ALA A 526 3.82 0.81 9.59
CA ALA A 526 3.15 -0.31 8.93
C ALA A 526 2.90 -1.48 9.91
N GLY A 527 1.86 -1.40 10.73
CA GLY A 527 1.40 -2.48 11.60
C GLY A 527 0.18 -3.21 11.03
N GLY A 528 0.30 -4.49 10.67
CA GLY A 528 -0.78 -5.35 10.18
C GLY A 528 -0.27 -6.69 9.63
N GLU A 529 -1.15 -7.64 9.28
CA GLU A 529 -0.77 -8.89 8.58
C GLU A 529 -0.07 -8.60 7.23
N ASP A 530 -0.39 -7.46 6.59
CA ASP A 530 0.25 -6.95 5.37
C ASP A 530 1.75 -6.61 5.57
N ALA A 531 2.17 -6.23 6.77
CA ALA A 531 3.56 -5.86 7.07
C ALA A 531 4.52 -7.05 6.95
N LYS A 532 4.02 -8.28 7.15
CA LYS A 532 4.84 -9.50 7.02
C LYS A 532 5.16 -9.80 5.57
N ALA A 533 4.18 -9.67 4.67
CA ALA A 533 4.37 -9.93 3.24
C ALA A 533 5.22 -8.85 2.57
N VAL A 534 5.00 -7.58 2.92
CA VAL A 534 5.84 -6.44 2.48
C VAL A 534 7.28 -6.61 2.97
N ARG A 535 7.49 -7.05 4.22
CA ARG A 535 8.84 -7.37 4.73
C ARG A 535 9.49 -8.51 3.95
N THR A 536 8.77 -9.58 3.63
CA THR A 536 9.35 -10.69 2.86
C THR A 536 9.72 -10.28 1.43
N ALA A 537 8.91 -9.44 0.78
CA ALA A 537 9.23 -8.90 -0.54
C ALA A 537 10.45 -7.96 -0.49
N ALA A 538 10.49 -7.04 0.48
CA ALA A 538 11.64 -6.18 0.73
C ALA A 538 12.91 -7.02 0.99
N GLN A 539 12.83 -8.07 1.82
CA GLN A 539 13.96 -8.95 2.14
C GLN A 539 14.57 -9.64 0.91
N LYS A 540 13.76 -10.09 -0.05
CA LYS A 540 14.27 -10.74 -1.26
C LYS A 540 14.95 -9.73 -2.21
N ALA A 541 14.38 -8.53 -2.35
CA ALA A 541 15.00 -7.47 -3.15
C ALA A 541 16.29 -6.93 -2.50
N LEU A 542 16.31 -6.82 -1.17
CA LEU A 542 17.48 -6.40 -0.40
C LEU A 542 18.67 -7.36 -0.60
N ALA A 543 18.44 -8.67 -0.76
CA ALA A 543 19.52 -9.63 -0.99
C ALA A 543 20.29 -9.33 -2.30
N ALA A 544 19.57 -9.09 -3.41
CA ALA A 544 20.19 -8.75 -4.70
C ALA A 544 20.89 -7.39 -4.65
N GLU A 545 20.29 -6.39 -3.99
CA GLU A 545 20.92 -5.08 -3.81
C GLU A 545 22.17 -5.17 -2.91
N PHE A 546 22.16 -5.98 -1.86
CA PHE A 546 23.34 -6.18 -1.01
C PHE A 546 24.50 -6.80 -1.78
N GLU A 547 24.23 -7.72 -2.71
CA GLU A 547 25.26 -8.29 -3.58
C GLU A 547 25.83 -7.22 -4.53
N ALA A 548 24.97 -6.42 -5.17
CA ALA A 548 25.41 -5.32 -6.03
C ALA A 548 26.22 -4.25 -5.25
N ARG A 549 25.79 -3.90 -4.03
CA ARG A 549 26.53 -2.99 -3.15
C ARG A 549 27.85 -3.59 -2.68
N ALA A 550 27.90 -4.89 -2.41
CA ALA A 550 29.13 -5.58 -2.02
C ALA A 550 30.18 -5.53 -3.14
N GLU A 551 29.77 -5.67 -4.41
CA GLU A 551 30.66 -5.48 -5.56
C GLU A 551 31.17 -4.03 -5.65
N ARG A 552 30.26 -3.05 -5.57
CA ARG A 552 30.62 -1.62 -5.62
C ARG A 552 31.56 -1.23 -4.49
N PHE A 553 31.28 -1.69 -3.28
CA PHE A 553 32.13 -1.44 -2.12
C PHE A 553 33.48 -2.15 -2.28
N GLY A 554 33.48 -3.40 -2.71
CA GLY A 554 34.71 -4.16 -3.00
C GLY A 554 35.64 -3.45 -3.98
N ALA A 555 35.07 -2.76 -4.97
CA ALA A 555 35.81 -2.00 -6.00
C ALA A 555 36.07 -0.52 -5.66
N CYS A 556 35.55 0.01 -4.54
CA CYS A 556 35.62 1.45 -4.27
C CYS A 556 37.03 1.93 -3.89
N ALA A 557 37.29 3.21 -4.15
CA ALA A 557 38.56 3.85 -3.79
C ALA A 557 38.59 4.17 -2.29
N ASN A 558 39.79 4.33 -1.72
CA ASN A 558 39.94 4.70 -0.30
C ASN A 558 39.28 6.05 0.03
N GLY A 559 39.14 6.96 -0.93
CA GLY A 559 38.47 8.25 -0.72
C GLY A 559 36.98 8.14 -0.41
N ASP A 560 36.34 7.02 -0.77
CA ASP A 560 34.91 6.81 -0.52
C ASP A 560 34.61 6.27 0.88
N ILE A 561 35.66 5.90 1.63
CA ILE A 561 35.57 5.28 2.95
C ILE A 561 36.16 6.24 3.98
N ALA A 562 35.46 6.42 5.10
CA ALA A 562 35.92 7.22 6.23
C ALA A 562 35.84 6.42 7.53
N LEU A 563 36.87 6.53 8.37
CA LEU A 563 36.86 6.02 9.74
C LEU A 563 36.56 7.19 10.70
N GLY A 564 35.44 7.11 11.41
CA GLY A 564 35.05 8.10 12.42
C GLY A 564 35.92 8.01 13.68
N SER A 565 35.94 9.09 14.46
CA SER A 565 36.64 9.14 15.75
C SER A 565 36.03 8.22 16.81
N ASP A 566 34.77 7.81 16.62
CA ASP A 566 34.03 6.82 17.41
C ASP A 566 34.36 5.36 17.03
N GLY A 567 35.15 5.17 15.96
CA GLY A 567 35.46 3.85 15.40
C GLY A 567 34.41 3.31 14.44
N THR A 568 33.42 4.11 14.04
CA THR A 568 32.45 3.72 13.00
C THR A 568 33.06 3.90 11.62
N LEU A 569 33.04 2.84 10.83
CA LEU A 569 33.45 2.86 9.42
C LEU A 569 32.26 3.23 8.54
N ARG A 570 32.44 4.23 7.67
CA ARG A 570 31.40 4.76 6.78
C ARG A 570 31.82 4.69 5.33
N TRP A 571 30.91 4.32 4.45
CA TRP A 571 31.06 4.35 2.99
C TRP A 571 30.07 5.36 2.41
N ILE A 572 30.58 6.41 1.76
CA ILE A 572 29.77 7.52 1.22
C ILE A 572 28.78 8.05 2.28
N GLY A 573 29.28 8.21 3.52
CA GLY A 573 28.50 8.69 4.67
C GLY A 573 27.71 7.62 5.45
N ALA A 574 27.38 6.48 4.84
CA ALA A 574 26.58 5.43 5.48
C ALA A 574 27.42 4.46 6.33
N PRO A 575 27.00 4.10 7.56
CA PRO A 575 27.76 3.18 8.42
C PRO A 575 27.73 1.74 7.88
N ILE A 576 28.90 1.10 7.85
CA ILE A 576 29.07 -0.27 7.33
C ILE A 576 29.78 -1.22 8.31
N GLY A 577 30.41 -0.68 9.36
CA GLY A 577 31.14 -1.46 10.34
C GLY A 577 31.55 -0.61 11.53
N THR A 578 31.99 -1.28 12.60
CA THR A 578 32.57 -0.64 13.78
C THR A 578 33.82 -1.38 14.21
N LEU A 579 34.82 -0.64 14.69
CA LEU A 579 36.02 -1.22 15.27
C LEU A 579 35.74 -1.66 16.71
N VAL A 580 36.23 -2.85 17.05
CA VAL A 580 36.25 -3.40 18.41
C VAL A 580 37.70 -3.76 18.79
N ALA A 581 37.93 -4.00 20.08
CA ALA A 581 39.23 -4.45 20.57
C ALA A 581 39.68 -5.72 19.82
N GLY A 582 40.92 -5.72 19.33
CA GLY A 582 41.61 -6.90 18.84
C GLY A 582 42.66 -7.39 19.84
N GLU A 583 43.39 -8.44 19.49
CA GLU A 583 44.47 -8.99 20.32
C GLU A 583 45.62 -7.99 20.52
N ASP A 584 45.90 -7.20 19.48
CA ASP A 584 46.95 -6.19 19.47
C ASP A 584 46.35 -4.78 19.37
N ALA A 585 46.92 -3.80 20.07
CA ALA A 585 46.42 -2.44 20.06
C ALA A 585 46.47 -1.81 18.65
N LEU A 586 47.43 -2.21 17.82
CA LEU A 586 47.56 -1.74 16.44
C LEU A 586 46.83 -2.63 15.42
N LYS A 587 46.10 -3.66 15.87
CA LYS A 587 45.30 -4.54 15.01
C LYS A 587 43.88 -4.66 15.59
N PRO A 588 43.05 -3.61 15.48
CA PRO A 588 41.66 -3.70 15.91
C PRO A 588 40.91 -4.73 15.06
N ARG A 589 39.87 -5.32 15.63
CA ARG A 589 38.97 -6.20 14.88
C ARG A 589 37.84 -5.37 14.30
N LEU A 590 37.48 -5.62 13.05
CA LEU A 590 36.32 -4.99 12.42
C LEU A 590 35.08 -5.87 12.62
N VAL A 591 33.98 -5.28 13.08
CA VAL A 591 32.66 -5.91 13.10
C VAL A 591 31.80 -5.23 12.06
N LEU A 592 31.33 -5.98 11.06
CA LEU A 592 30.44 -5.44 10.04
C LEU A 592 29.06 -5.14 10.62
N LEU A 593 28.52 -3.98 10.22
CA LEU A 593 27.14 -3.58 10.48
C LEU A 593 26.33 -3.95 9.23
N ALA A 594 25.87 -5.20 9.18
CA ALA A 594 25.11 -5.74 8.06
C ALA A 594 23.95 -6.62 8.57
N ASP A 595 22.87 -6.67 7.80
CA ASP A 595 21.75 -7.56 8.09
C ASP A 595 22.01 -8.99 7.60
N GLU A 596 21.18 -9.94 8.06
CA GLU A 596 21.35 -11.38 7.82
C GLU A 596 21.34 -11.77 6.33
N GLN A 597 20.81 -10.92 5.45
CA GLN A 597 20.75 -11.19 4.00
C GLN A 597 22.12 -11.05 3.32
N LEU A 598 23.09 -10.32 3.91
CA LEU A 598 24.46 -10.26 3.40
C LEU A 598 25.21 -11.54 3.81
N THR A 599 25.25 -12.54 2.93
CA THR A 599 25.81 -13.86 3.22
C THR A 599 26.89 -14.28 2.22
N GLY A 600 27.66 -15.31 2.60
CA GLY A 600 28.61 -15.99 1.73
C GLY A 600 29.69 -15.07 1.13
N PRO A 601 30.04 -15.25 -0.16
CA PRO A 601 31.12 -14.51 -0.81
C PRO A 601 30.97 -12.99 -0.78
N ALA A 602 29.73 -12.47 -0.83
CA ALA A 602 29.46 -11.04 -0.79
C ALA A 602 29.88 -10.44 0.57
N ARG A 603 29.58 -11.13 1.68
CA ARG A 603 29.98 -10.71 3.02
C ARG A 603 31.50 -10.73 3.19
N ASP A 604 32.16 -11.79 2.72
CA ASP A 604 33.62 -11.94 2.83
C ASP A 604 34.34 -10.85 2.02
N LYS A 605 33.81 -10.49 0.85
CA LYS A 605 34.31 -9.39 0.03
C LYS A 605 34.23 -8.04 0.75
N VAL A 606 33.09 -7.74 1.39
CA VAL A 606 32.91 -6.53 2.19
C VAL A 606 33.86 -6.51 3.39
N ALA A 607 33.97 -7.62 4.12
CA ALA A 607 34.89 -7.75 5.25
C ALA A 607 36.33 -7.48 4.82
N ALA A 608 36.82 -8.18 3.80
CA ALA A 608 38.20 -8.07 3.31
C ALA A 608 38.52 -6.64 2.82
N ARG A 609 37.59 -5.97 2.13
CA ARG A 609 37.79 -4.60 1.66
C ARG A 609 37.84 -3.59 2.80
N ALA A 610 36.97 -3.76 3.78
CA ALA A 610 36.89 -2.88 4.94
C ALA A 610 38.12 -3.06 5.85
N GLU A 611 38.55 -4.29 6.12
CA GLU A 611 39.79 -4.60 6.84
C GLU A 611 41.01 -4.01 6.13
N ARG A 612 41.09 -4.14 4.79
CA ARG A 612 42.15 -3.53 3.99
C ARG A 612 42.21 -2.01 4.18
N PHE A 613 41.06 -1.33 4.25
CA PHE A 613 41.03 0.11 4.50
C PHE A 613 41.50 0.47 5.91
N VAL A 614 41.05 -0.27 6.94
CA VAL A 614 41.47 -0.04 8.33
C VAL A 614 42.99 -0.23 8.47
N ASN A 615 43.53 -1.30 7.88
CA ASN A 615 44.97 -1.54 7.85
C ASN A 615 45.70 -0.40 7.13
N PHE A 616 45.20 0.05 5.98
CA PHE A 616 45.77 1.20 5.26
C PHE A 616 45.79 2.48 6.13
N GLN A 617 44.73 2.77 6.88
CA GLN A 617 44.69 3.93 7.78
C GLN A 617 45.73 3.83 8.89
N ILE A 618 45.87 2.65 9.51
CA ILE A 618 46.86 2.40 10.56
C ILE A 618 48.28 2.49 9.99
N GLU A 619 48.55 1.82 8.87
CA GLU A 619 49.86 1.82 8.22
C GLU A 619 50.26 3.20 7.67
N THR A 620 49.28 4.05 7.35
CA THR A 620 49.54 5.42 6.86
C THR A 620 49.72 6.41 8.01
N LEU A 621 48.78 6.48 8.95
CA LEU A 621 48.79 7.47 10.03
C LEU A 621 49.73 7.08 11.17
N LEU A 622 49.84 5.79 11.48
CA LEU A 622 50.67 5.25 12.53
C LEU A 622 51.92 4.55 11.98
N LYS A 623 52.32 4.87 10.74
CA LYS A 623 53.53 4.34 10.10
C LYS A 623 54.74 4.27 11.04
N PRO A 624 55.09 5.33 11.80
CA PRO A 624 56.25 5.27 12.69
C PRO A 624 56.13 4.21 13.79
N LEU A 625 54.93 3.94 14.31
CA LEU A 625 54.72 2.86 15.30
C LEU A 625 54.87 1.49 14.66
N VAL A 626 54.32 1.32 13.45
CA VAL A 626 54.47 0.07 12.68
C VAL A 626 55.94 -0.19 12.37
N ASP A 627 56.66 0.82 11.89
CA ASP A 627 58.09 0.73 11.58
C ASP A 627 58.92 0.45 12.85
N LEU A 628 58.62 1.09 13.98
CA LEU A 628 59.27 0.81 15.27
C LEU A 628 59.01 -0.61 15.78
N LYS A 629 57.77 -1.10 15.61
CA LYS A 629 57.39 -2.45 16.01
C LYS A 629 58.13 -3.50 15.18
N ASN A 630 58.24 -3.28 13.87
CA ASN A 630 58.88 -4.19 12.92
C ASN A 630 60.39 -3.94 12.75
N ALA A 631 61.00 -3.08 13.57
CA ALA A 631 62.43 -2.73 13.47
C ALA A 631 63.35 -3.81 14.05
N ASP A 632 63.49 -4.93 13.33
CA ASP A 632 64.36 -6.04 13.73
C ASP A 632 65.86 -5.71 13.58
N GLN A 633 66.19 -4.67 12.82
CA GLN A 633 67.55 -4.13 12.68
C GLN A 633 68.07 -3.40 13.93
N ILE A 634 67.24 -3.18 14.94
CA ILE A 634 67.66 -2.56 16.21
C ILE A 634 67.75 -3.67 17.25
N SER A 635 68.91 -3.81 17.90
CA SER A 635 69.18 -4.81 18.93
C SER A 635 69.38 -4.20 20.33
N GLY A 636 69.32 -5.03 21.36
CA GLY A 636 69.64 -4.65 22.75
C GLY A 636 68.73 -3.54 23.30
N ILE A 637 69.34 -2.55 23.96
CA ILE A 637 68.63 -1.45 24.64
C ILE A 637 67.78 -0.63 23.66
N GLY A 638 68.27 -0.41 22.43
CA GLY A 638 67.51 0.30 21.41
C GLY A 638 66.18 -0.39 21.05
N ARG A 639 66.17 -1.73 21.02
CA ARG A 639 64.94 -2.52 20.79
C ARG A 639 63.98 -2.41 21.96
N GLY A 640 64.51 -2.41 23.18
CA GLY A 640 63.72 -2.18 24.39
C GLY A 640 63.02 -0.82 24.39
N ILE A 641 63.73 0.25 24.04
CA ILE A 641 63.13 1.60 23.94
C ILE A 641 62.11 1.66 22.80
N ALA A 642 62.39 1.04 21.64
CA ALA A 642 61.41 0.95 20.55
C ALA A 642 60.13 0.23 20.98
N PHE A 643 60.26 -0.88 21.72
CA PHE A 643 59.12 -1.62 22.27
C PHE A 643 58.31 -0.79 23.25
N GLN A 644 58.96 -0.13 24.21
CA GLN A 644 58.28 0.77 25.15
C GLN A 644 57.61 1.95 24.44
N LEU A 645 58.19 2.45 23.34
CA LEU A 645 57.58 3.51 22.54
C LEU A 645 56.31 3.00 21.89
N VAL A 646 56.31 1.80 21.31
CA VAL A 646 55.12 1.18 20.72
C VAL A 646 54.02 0.99 21.78
N GLU A 647 54.35 0.46 22.95
CA GLU A 647 53.41 0.27 24.07
C GLU A 647 52.80 1.59 24.59
N ASN A 648 53.57 2.68 24.51
CA ASN A 648 53.11 4.02 24.92
C ASN A 648 52.71 4.91 23.73
N PHE A 649 52.38 4.33 22.58
CA PHE A 649 51.93 5.03 21.38
C PHE A 649 52.86 6.19 20.93
N GLY A 650 54.16 5.97 21.12
CA GLY A 650 55.26 6.81 20.64
C GLY A 650 55.62 7.96 21.55
N LEU A 651 55.29 7.87 22.85
CA LEU A 651 55.50 8.93 23.83
C LEU A 651 55.92 8.37 25.18
N ILE A 652 57.15 8.66 25.59
CA ILE A 652 57.69 8.26 26.89
C ILE A 652 58.26 9.50 27.61
N ASN A 653 58.01 9.61 28.91
CA ASN A 653 58.70 10.58 29.75
C ASN A 653 60.14 10.12 29.95
N ARG A 654 61.11 10.96 29.58
CA ARG A 654 62.52 10.61 29.56
C ARG A 654 63.05 10.17 30.93
N ARG A 655 62.44 10.64 32.02
CA ARG A 655 62.81 10.23 33.39
C ARG A 655 62.52 8.76 33.68
N ASP A 656 61.49 8.21 33.04
CA ASP A 656 61.04 6.83 33.29
C ASP A 656 62.01 5.81 32.68
N ILE A 657 62.86 6.25 31.74
CA ILE A 657 63.84 5.43 31.00
C ILE A 657 65.27 6.00 31.13
N ALA A 658 65.57 6.63 32.27
CA ALA A 658 66.82 7.38 32.45
C ALA A 658 68.07 6.50 32.35
N GLU A 659 68.02 5.25 32.85
CA GLU A 659 69.14 4.32 32.83
C GLU A 659 69.39 3.74 31.42
N GLU A 660 68.32 3.41 30.70
CA GLU A 660 68.36 3.02 29.29
C GLU A 660 68.93 4.16 28.45
N MET A 661 68.52 5.40 28.72
CA MET A 661 69.01 6.58 27.99
C MET A 661 70.51 6.88 28.23
N LYS A 662 71.03 6.57 29.42
CA LYS A 662 72.47 6.64 29.73
C LYS A 662 73.24 5.55 28.99
N SER A 663 72.68 4.35 28.94
CA SER A 663 73.31 3.15 28.38
C SER A 663 73.18 3.04 26.85
N LEU A 664 72.26 3.80 26.24
CA LEU A 664 72.04 3.82 24.80
C LEU A 664 73.21 4.51 24.06
N ASP A 665 73.89 3.72 23.23
CA ASP A 665 75.00 4.14 22.39
C ASP A 665 74.57 5.06 21.22
N GLN A 666 75.57 5.61 20.52
CA GLN A 666 75.31 6.57 19.43
C GLN A 666 74.67 5.90 18.21
N GLU A 667 74.98 4.63 17.96
CA GLU A 667 74.42 3.85 16.85
C GLU A 667 72.93 3.57 17.07
N GLY A 668 72.54 3.09 18.26
CA GLY A 668 71.14 2.91 18.65
C GLY A 668 70.34 4.22 18.62
N ARG A 669 70.93 5.34 19.07
CA ARG A 669 70.32 6.67 18.92
C ARG A 669 70.11 7.06 17.46
N ALA A 670 71.09 6.80 16.59
CA ALA A 670 70.97 7.10 15.17
C ALA A 670 69.89 6.24 14.51
N ALA A 671 69.81 4.95 14.84
CA ALA A 671 68.78 4.04 14.33
C ALA A 671 67.36 4.50 14.72
N LEU A 672 67.13 4.84 15.99
CA LEU A 672 65.84 5.36 16.46
C LEU A 672 65.47 6.70 15.80
N ARG A 673 66.45 7.60 15.57
CA ARG A 673 66.20 8.85 14.83
C ARG A 673 65.76 8.61 13.39
N ARG A 674 66.32 7.61 12.69
CA ARG A 674 65.88 7.24 11.33
C ARG A 674 64.43 6.77 11.30
N LEU A 675 63.93 6.20 12.40
CA LEU A 675 62.53 5.81 12.59
C LEU A 675 61.64 6.95 13.11
N GLY A 676 62.14 8.19 13.14
CA GLY A 676 61.38 9.38 13.50
C GLY A 676 61.32 9.68 15.00
N VAL A 677 62.08 8.97 15.84
CA VAL A 677 62.14 9.25 17.29
C VAL A 677 62.96 10.51 17.56
N ARG A 678 62.41 11.43 18.36
CA ARG A 678 63.06 12.64 18.85
C ARG A 678 63.40 12.49 20.33
N PHE A 679 64.63 12.82 20.66
CA PHE A 679 65.14 12.86 22.03
C PHE A 679 65.07 14.28 22.57
N GLY A 680 63.97 14.60 23.26
CA GLY A 680 63.77 15.87 23.96
C GLY A 680 64.49 15.93 25.30
N ALA A 681 64.47 17.11 25.93
CA ALA A 681 64.90 17.30 27.30
C ALA A 681 64.00 16.55 28.29
N TYR A 682 62.68 16.56 28.06
CA TYR A 682 61.71 15.94 28.97
C TYR A 682 61.11 14.64 28.44
N HIS A 683 60.98 14.47 27.12
CA HIS A 683 60.36 13.29 26.51
C HIS A 683 61.20 12.65 25.43
N VAL A 684 61.03 11.34 25.26
CA VAL A 684 61.40 10.62 24.04
C VAL A 684 60.10 10.33 23.29
N PHE A 685 59.92 10.91 22.11
CA PHE A 685 58.65 10.87 21.43
C PHE A 685 58.79 10.92 19.90
N VAL A 686 57.73 10.56 19.19
CA VAL A 686 57.65 10.65 17.72
C VAL A 686 56.78 11.84 17.32
N PRO A 687 57.35 12.94 16.80
CA PRO A 687 56.59 14.16 16.49
C PRO A 687 55.43 13.98 15.50
N ALA A 688 55.52 12.98 14.61
CA ALA A 688 54.46 12.70 13.66
C ALA A 688 53.17 12.18 14.33
N LEU A 689 53.28 11.50 15.48
CA LEU A 689 52.15 10.85 16.15
C LEU A 689 51.32 11.79 17.02
N ILE A 690 51.89 12.93 17.42
CA ILE A 690 51.18 13.97 18.19
C ILE A 690 50.43 14.96 17.28
N LYS A 691 50.39 14.70 15.97
CA LYS A 691 49.53 15.45 15.04
C LYS A 691 48.06 15.02 15.21
N PRO A 692 47.08 15.88 14.87
CA PRO A 692 45.67 15.60 15.14
C PRO A 692 45.16 14.23 14.65
N ALA A 693 45.43 13.86 13.39
CA ALA A 693 44.92 12.62 12.82
C ALA A 693 45.54 11.35 13.45
N PRO A 694 46.88 11.20 13.54
CA PRO A 694 47.50 10.08 14.27
C PRO A 694 47.11 10.02 15.75
N ALA A 695 47.07 11.14 16.46
CA ALA A 695 46.69 11.21 17.86
C ALA A 695 45.23 10.78 18.08
N GLY A 696 44.33 11.17 17.17
CA GLY A 696 42.95 10.71 17.17
C GLY A 696 42.83 9.20 17.00
N LEU A 697 43.56 8.61 16.05
CA LEU A 697 43.55 7.17 15.83
C LEU A 697 44.16 6.40 17.02
N VAL A 698 45.28 6.87 17.59
CA VAL A 698 45.87 6.31 18.81
C VAL A 698 44.88 6.33 19.97
N THR A 699 44.19 7.45 20.16
CA THR A 699 43.20 7.62 21.23
C THR A 699 42.04 6.64 21.07
N LEU A 700 41.55 6.48 19.83
CA LEU A 700 40.52 5.50 19.51
C LEU A 700 40.98 4.05 19.78
N LEU A 701 42.17 3.66 19.30
CA LEU A 701 42.70 2.30 19.50
C LEU A 701 42.92 1.98 20.98
N TRP A 702 43.44 2.94 21.74
CA TRP A 702 43.59 2.79 23.19
C TRP A 702 42.22 2.67 23.87
N ALA A 703 41.25 3.51 23.51
CA ALA A 703 39.90 3.48 24.06
C ALA A 703 39.18 2.17 23.75
N LEU A 704 39.39 1.58 22.57
CA LEU A 704 38.86 0.26 22.23
C LEU A 704 39.41 -0.83 23.16
N LYS A 705 40.72 -0.83 23.43
CA LYS A 705 41.37 -1.86 24.25
C LYS A 705 41.10 -1.71 25.75
N ASN A 706 40.84 -0.50 26.23
CA ASN A 706 40.73 -0.17 27.66
C ASN A 706 39.33 0.30 28.09
N ASP A 707 38.32 0.02 27.27
CA ASP A 707 36.92 0.44 27.50
C ASP A 707 36.80 1.94 27.82
N GLY A 708 37.49 2.74 27.02
CA GLY A 708 37.66 4.17 27.23
C GLY A 708 36.67 5.05 26.48
N LYS A 709 35.81 4.48 25.61
CA LYS A 709 34.94 5.29 24.73
C LYS A 709 33.92 6.13 25.49
N ASP A 710 33.43 5.61 26.62
CA ASP A 710 32.42 6.28 27.45
C ASP A 710 33.03 7.14 28.56
N LYS A 711 34.37 7.21 28.65
CA LYS A 711 35.04 8.00 29.67
C LYS A 711 35.05 9.48 29.28
N PRO A 712 34.83 10.40 30.24
CA PRO A 712 34.85 11.83 29.96
C PRO A 712 36.20 12.29 29.36
N GLY A 713 36.13 13.12 28.32
CA GLY A 713 37.28 13.65 27.59
C GLY A 713 37.69 12.86 26.35
N PHE A 714 37.06 11.71 26.08
CA PHE A 714 37.24 10.99 24.81
C PHE A 714 36.77 11.86 23.64
N GLY A 715 37.65 12.10 22.66
CA GLY A 715 37.38 12.97 21.51
C GLY A 715 37.60 14.47 21.80
N ASP A 716 37.14 14.98 22.95
CA ASP A 716 37.24 16.41 23.30
C ASP A 716 38.68 16.93 23.30
N VAL A 717 39.60 16.16 23.89
CA VAL A 717 41.01 16.55 23.98
C VAL A 717 41.68 16.55 22.61
N VAL A 718 41.32 15.60 21.74
CA VAL A 718 41.81 15.54 20.35
C VAL A 718 41.22 16.69 19.52
N HIS A 719 39.98 17.09 19.78
CA HIS A 719 39.39 18.27 19.15
C HIS A 719 40.15 19.56 19.53
N ALA A 720 40.51 19.70 20.81
CA ALA A 720 41.35 20.80 21.26
C ALA A 720 42.72 20.81 20.56
N LEU A 721 43.34 19.64 20.35
CA LEU A 721 44.56 19.49 19.56
C LEU A 721 44.36 19.95 18.11
N ALA A 722 43.27 19.54 17.46
CA ALA A 722 42.94 19.90 16.08
C ALA A 722 42.73 21.42 15.90
N SER A 723 42.24 22.11 16.92
CA SER A 723 42.12 23.58 16.93
C SER A 723 43.46 24.33 17.09
N GLY A 724 44.59 23.60 17.17
CA GLY A 724 45.93 24.17 17.22
C GLY A 724 46.36 24.67 18.60
N ARG A 725 45.63 24.35 19.67
CA ARG A 725 45.93 24.81 21.04
C ARG A 725 47.26 24.24 21.53
N THR A 726 48.20 25.11 21.86
CA THR A 726 49.53 24.75 22.40
C THR A 726 49.47 24.26 23.85
N SER A 727 48.52 24.80 24.63
CA SER A 727 48.13 24.28 25.93
C SER A 727 46.65 24.50 26.18
N VAL A 728 46.08 23.73 27.11
CA VAL A 728 44.68 23.79 27.53
C VAL A 728 44.58 23.72 29.05
N VAL A 729 43.53 24.30 29.62
CA VAL A 729 43.19 24.09 31.03
C VAL A 729 42.70 22.66 31.20
N ILE A 730 43.16 21.98 32.24
CA ILE A 730 42.73 20.61 32.54
C ILE A 730 41.31 20.66 33.07
N ASP A 731 40.42 19.90 32.45
CA ASP A 731 39.12 19.63 33.02
C ASP A 731 39.26 18.50 34.06
N PRO A 732 38.92 18.73 35.35
CA PRO A 732 39.00 17.69 36.38
C PRO A 732 38.11 16.48 36.11
N ALA A 733 37.06 16.62 35.29
CA ALA A 733 36.18 15.52 34.92
C ALA A 733 36.83 14.57 33.90
N PHE A 734 37.77 15.05 33.09
CA PHE A 734 38.37 14.26 32.00
C PHE A 734 39.41 13.26 32.52
N ASP A 735 39.45 12.06 31.92
CA ASP A 735 40.53 11.11 32.18
C ASP A 735 41.86 11.70 31.68
N LYS A 736 42.82 11.83 32.61
CA LYS A 736 44.15 12.38 32.34
C LYS A 736 44.89 11.65 31.21
N THR A 737 44.53 10.39 30.95
CA THR A 737 45.13 9.57 29.90
C THR A 737 44.85 10.13 28.49
N PHE A 738 43.69 10.75 28.25
CA PHE A 738 43.37 11.32 26.94
C PHE A 738 44.28 12.49 26.56
N TYR A 739 44.72 13.28 27.55
CA TYR A 739 45.75 14.30 27.35
C TYR A 739 47.08 13.69 26.91
N LYS A 740 47.53 12.61 27.57
CA LYS A 740 48.76 11.89 27.19
C LYS A 740 48.68 11.35 25.76
N LEU A 741 47.58 10.69 25.40
CA LEU A 741 47.36 10.12 24.07
C LEU A 741 47.29 11.19 22.98
N ALA A 742 46.73 12.36 23.29
CA ALA A 742 46.72 13.53 22.42
C ALA A 742 48.06 14.30 22.37
N GLY A 743 49.12 13.81 23.02
CA GLY A 743 50.44 14.44 22.99
C GLY A 743 50.61 15.62 23.95
N TYR A 744 49.74 15.75 24.95
CA TYR A 744 49.88 16.71 26.05
C TYR A 744 50.48 16.06 27.29
N ARG A 745 51.15 16.88 28.10
CA ARG A 745 51.55 16.54 29.46
C ARG A 745 50.82 17.43 30.45
N ASN A 746 50.28 16.80 31.48
CA ASN A 746 49.55 17.48 32.54
C ASN A 746 50.55 18.07 33.55
N LEU A 747 50.50 19.39 33.75
CA LEU A 747 51.40 20.18 34.58
C LEU A 747 50.59 21.21 35.38
N GLY A 748 50.29 20.90 36.64
CA GLY A 748 49.42 21.74 37.47
C GLY A 748 48.00 21.80 36.91
N ARG A 749 47.47 23.02 36.73
CA ARG A 749 46.14 23.26 36.15
C ARG A 749 46.08 23.16 34.62
N ARG A 750 47.21 22.98 33.93
CA ARG A 750 47.28 22.99 32.46
C ARG A 750 47.86 21.71 31.88
N ALA A 751 47.36 21.33 30.72
CA ALA A 751 47.97 20.31 29.87
C ALA A 751 48.68 21.02 28.72
N VAL A 752 49.96 20.74 28.52
CA VAL A 752 50.82 21.41 27.52
C VAL A 752 51.30 20.40 26.49
N ARG A 753 51.24 20.75 25.20
CA ARG A 753 51.76 19.88 24.14
C ARG A 753 53.26 19.62 24.30
N ILE A 754 53.66 18.39 24.06
CA ILE A 754 55.04 17.95 24.29
C ILE A 754 56.03 18.64 23.38
N ASP A 755 55.72 18.86 22.10
CA ASP A 755 56.60 19.60 21.20
C ASP A 755 56.85 21.04 21.66
N ILE A 756 55.85 21.67 22.28
CA ILE A 756 55.97 23.01 22.88
C ILE A 756 56.80 22.97 24.17
N LEU A 757 56.67 21.92 24.98
CA LEU A 757 57.54 21.74 26.16
C LEU A 757 59.00 21.56 25.79
N GLU A 758 59.29 20.84 24.70
CA GLU A 758 60.66 20.71 24.22
C GLU A 758 61.19 22.03 23.65
N ARG A 759 60.36 22.82 22.96
CA ARG A 759 60.72 24.19 22.54
C ARG A 759 60.96 25.12 23.73
N LEU A 760 60.18 24.99 24.80
CA LEU A 760 60.40 25.71 26.05
C LEU A 760 61.75 25.33 26.65
N ALA A 761 62.10 24.04 26.66
CA ALA A 761 63.42 23.59 27.11
C ALA A 761 64.56 24.21 26.29
N ASP A 762 64.37 24.33 24.97
CA ASP A 762 65.34 24.97 24.07
C ASP A 762 65.50 26.48 24.35
N LEU A 763 64.46 27.16 24.87
CA LEU A 763 64.56 28.56 25.35
C LEU A 763 65.23 28.67 26.73
N ILE A 764 64.99 27.71 27.63
CA ILE A 764 65.55 27.72 28.99
C ILE A 764 67.02 27.31 28.98
N ARG A 765 67.44 26.40 28.09
CA ARG A 765 68.79 25.83 28.08
C ARG A 765 69.89 26.88 27.90
N PRO A 766 69.82 27.84 26.95
CA PRO A 766 70.82 28.90 26.85
C PRO A 766 70.87 29.76 28.13
N ALA A 767 69.71 30.08 28.71
CA ALA A 767 69.63 30.91 29.92
C ALA A 767 70.24 30.24 31.15
N THR A 768 70.09 28.92 31.27
CA THR A 768 70.64 28.11 32.38
C THR A 768 72.10 27.70 32.16
N ASN A 769 72.56 27.55 30.92
CA ASN A 769 73.95 27.21 30.61
C ASN A 769 74.88 28.43 30.54
N TRP A 770 74.33 29.63 30.41
CA TRP A 770 75.10 30.87 30.40
C TRP A 770 75.66 31.19 31.79
N LYS A 771 76.93 31.60 31.86
CA LYS A 771 77.56 32.09 33.09
C LYS A 771 77.95 33.56 32.93
N PRO A 772 77.90 34.37 34.00
CA PRO A 772 78.38 35.75 33.95
C PRO A 772 79.79 35.85 33.34
N GLY A 773 79.97 36.72 32.35
CA GLY A 773 81.24 36.93 31.63
C GLY A 773 81.43 36.11 30.34
N LEU A 774 80.53 35.17 30.01
CA LEU A 774 80.61 34.35 28.80
C LEU A 774 79.66 34.85 27.70
N GLY A 775 80.17 35.65 26.76
CA GLY A 775 79.39 36.11 25.61
C GLY A 775 78.18 36.97 25.95
N GLN A 776 77.31 37.22 24.96
CA GLN A 776 76.09 38.01 25.16
C GLN A 776 75.10 37.23 26.04
N ARG A 777 74.59 37.89 27.09
CA ARG A 777 73.60 37.32 28.00
C ARG A 777 72.31 36.96 27.24
N PRO A 778 71.88 35.69 27.25
CA PRO A 778 70.59 35.30 26.68
C PRO A 778 69.44 35.91 27.47
N ASP A 779 68.32 36.18 26.80
CA ASP A 779 67.12 36.70 27.45
C ASP A 779 66.63 35.72 28.55
N GLY A 780 66.30 36.25 29.73
CA GLY A 780 65.95 35.48 30.91
C GLY A 780 67.13 34.86 31.70
N ALA A 781 68.38 34.94 31.25
CA ALA A 781 69.53 34.45 32.03
C ALA A 781 69.82 35.33 33.26
N TYR A 782 70.16 34.70 34.40
CA TYR A 782 70.41 35.42 35.67
C TYR A 782 71.83 35.17 36.25
N ASP A 783 72.18 33.93 36.60
CA ASP A 783 73.48 33.62 37.24
C ASP A 783 74.08 32.26 36.85
N GLY A 784 73.49 31.58 35.85
CA GLY A 784 73.92 30.26 35.39
C GLY A 784 73.45 29.09 36.25
N GLN A 785 72.62 29.34 37.25
CA GLN A 785 71.84 28.31 37.95
C GLN A 785 70.33 28.62 37.92
N SER A 786 69.99 29.89 37.82
CA SER A 786 68.63 30.40 37.78
C SER A 786 68.33 31.13 36.46
N PHE A 787 67.06 31.19 36.11
CA PHE A 787 66.56 31.96 34.96
C PHE A 787 65.25 32.64 35.33
N MET A 788 64.87 33.65 34.56
CA MET A 788 63.60 34.37 34.67
C MET A 788 62.67 33.95 33.53
N VAL A 789 61.38 33.90 33.81
CA VAL A 789 60.34 33.67 32.79
C VAL A 789 60.27 34.88 31.87
N THR A 790 60.43 34.66 30.57
CA THR A 790 60.39 35.74 29.56
C THR A 790 59.06 35.76 28.81
N PRO A 791 58.67 36.90 28.19
CA PRO A 791 57.46 36.96 27.36
C PRO A 791 57.42 35.93 26.22
N PRO A 792 58.53 35.63 25.50
CA PRO A 792 58.56 34.53 24.55
C PRO A 792 58.21 33.17 25.15
N MET A 793 58.66 32.86 26.37
CA MET A 793 58.32 31.60 27.06
C MET A 793 56.81 31.52 27.33
N MET A 794 56.20 32.59 27.87
CA MET A 794 54.75 32.63 28.12
C MET A 794 53.94 32.55 26.82
N SER A 795 54.39 33.23 25.77
CA SER A 795 53.70 33.31 24.48
C SER A 795 53.60 31.96 23.77
N ILE A 796 54.67 31.17 23.72
CA ILE A 796 54.63 29.86 23.03
C ILE A 796 53.66 28.86 23.69
N LEU A 797 53.41 29.01 24.99
CA LEU A 797 52.51 28.17 25.77
C LEU A 797 51.08 28.71 25.80
N GLY A 798 50.89 30.02 25.54
CA GLY A 798 49.61 30.69 25.77
C GLY A 798 49.20 30.67 27.25
N ALA A 799 50.17 30.86 28.15
CA ALA A 799 49.98 30.74 29.61
C ALA A 799 50.23 32.09 30.31
N THR A 800 49.58 32.28 31.47
CA THR A 800 49.85 33.42 32.36
C THR A 800 51.12 33.21 33.18
N ALA A 801 51.57 34.24 33.92
CA ALA A 801 52.70 34.11 34.83
C ALA A 801 52.46 33.03 35.91
N ASP A 802 51.25 32.98 36.48
CA ASP A 802 50.87 31.98 37.48
C ASP A 802 50.86 30.56 36.88
N ASP A 803 50.37 30.41 35.65
CA ASP A 803 50.40 29.14 34.93
C ASP A 803 51.84 28.67 34.68
N MET A 804 52.75 29.60 34.37
CA MET A 804 54.17 29.29 34.15
C MET A 804 54.86 28.74 35.38
N GLU A 805 54.57 29.27 36.57
CA GLU A 805 55.14 28.78 37.81
C GLU A 805 54.76 27.31 38.05
N GLU A 806 53.49 26.96 37.87
CA GLU A 806 53.00 25.57 38.00
C GLU A 806 53.61 24.65 36.94
N ILE A 807 53.68 25.10 35.68
CA ILE A 807 54.28 24.34 34.57
C ILE A 807 55.73 24.01 34.88
N LEU A 808 56.53 25.01 35.30
CA LEU A 808 57.95 24.84 35.60
C LEU A 808 58.16 23.96 36.84
N LYS A 809 57.35 24.10 37.89
CA LYS A 809 57.35 23.18 39.04
C LYS A 809 57.10 21.74 38.60
N GLY A 810 56.11 21.51 37.73
CA GLY A 810 55.81 20.18 37.18
C GLY A 810 56.91 19.59 36.29
N LEU A 811 57.76 20.44 35.69
CA LEU A 811 58.97 20.03 34.97
C LEU A 811 60.17 19.79 35.90
N GLY A 812 60.06 20.13 37.19
CA GLY A 812 61.08 19.89 38.22
C GLY A 812 61.94 21.11 38.58
N TYR A 813 61.55 22.32 38.16
CA TYR A 813 62.19 23.56 38.61
C TYR A 813 61.62 24.02 39.95
N ARG A 814 62.33 24.93 40.63
CA ARG A 814 61.89 25.55 41.89
C ARG A 814 61.73 27.05 41.66
N ALA A 815 60.67 27.62 42.22
CA ALA A 815 60.43 29.06 42.20
C ALA A 815 61.08 29.72 43.43
N GLU A 816 61.77 30.85 43.23
CA GLU A 816 62.37 31.66 44.28
C GLU A 816 61.91 33.13 44.08
N PRO A 817 61.04 33.67 44.94
CA PRO A 817 60.60 35.06 44.83
C PRO A 817 61.74 36.01 45.18
N LYS A 818 61.99 37.03 44.33
CA LYS A 818 62.98 38.08 44.57
C LYS A 818 62.40 39.48 44.34
N PRO A 819 62.80 40.50 45.12
CA PRO A 819 62.38 41.87 44.89
C PRO A 819 62.79 42.37 43.49
N ALA A 820 61.85 42.92 42.73
CA ALA A 820 62.10 43.36 41.35
C ALA A 820 63.24 44.40 41.23
N VAL A 821 63.40 45.25 42.25
CA VAL A 821 64.44 46.28 42.32
C VAL A 821 65.84 45.65 42.38
N GLU A 822 66.02 44.60 43.20
CA GLU A 822 67.30 43.89 43.35
C GLU A 822 67.65 43.11 42.08
N VAL A 823 66.66 42.46 41.46
CA VAL A 823 66.84 41.74 40.20
C VAL A 823 67.27 42.73 39.11
N LYS A 824 66.57 43.85 38.95
CA LYS A 824 66.89 44.87 37.93
C LYS A 824 68.29 45.46 38.12
N ALA A 825 68.64 45.86 39.34
CA ALA A 825 69.96 46.43 39.64
C ALA A 825 71.09 45.43 39.34
N ARG A 826 70.90 44.15 39.67
CA ARG A 826 71.90 43.10 39.39
C ARG A 826 72.07 42.84 37.90
N LEU A 827 70.99 42.84 37.13
CA LEU A 827 71.04 42.65 35.68
C LEU A 827 71.69 43.84 34.98
N GLU A 828 71.38 45.07 35.39
CA GLU A 828 72.02 46.28 34.86
C GLU A 828 73.52 46.29 35.15
N ALA A 829 73.94 45.88 36.35
CA ALA A 829 75.36 45.72 36.69
C ALA A 829 76.06 44.68 35.79
N GLN A 830 75.41 43.53 35.54
CA GLN A 830 75.96 42.50 34.66
C GLN A 830 76.03 42.94 33.19
N ASP A 831 75.01 43.63 32.69
CA ASP A 831 74.96 44.11 31.30
C ASP A 831 75.97 45.25 31.08
N ASN A 832 76.16 46.14 32.06
CA ASN A 832 77.20 47.17 32.02
C ASN A 832 78.61 46.55 32.03
N ALA A 833 78.87 45.59 32.92
CA ALA A 833 80.15 44.88 32.95
C ALA A 833 80.45 44.14 31.63
N ALA A 834 79.42 43.57 30.98
CA ALA A 834 79.58 42.94 29.67
C ALA A 834 79.88 43.96 28.55
N ARG A 835 79.23 45.13 28.57
CA ARG A 835 79.50 46.23 27.60
C ARG A 835 80.92 46.76 27.76
N GLU A 836 81.37 46.96 28.99
CA GLU A 836 82.73 47.38 29.30
C GLU A 836 83.76 46.35 28.83
N ALA A 837 83.51 45.05 29.04
CA ALA A 837 84.39 43.98 28.57
C ALA A 837 84.46 43.88 27.04
N VAL A 838 83.34 44.08 26.32
CA VAL A 838 83.31 44.11 24.85
C VAL A 838 84.04 45.35 24.32
N ALA A 839 83.82 46.52 24.94
CA ALA A 839 84.53 47.75 24.58
C ALA A 839 86.03 47.63 24.81
N ALA A 840 86.46 47.02 25.93
CA ALA A 840 87.87 46.74 26.20
C ALA A 840 88.47 45.76 25.19
N LYS A 841 87.72 44.72 24.77
CA LYS A 841 88.17 43.78 23.74
C LYS A 841 88.27 44.43 22.35
N LEU A 842 87.31 45.26 21.96
CA LEU A 842 87.36 46.02 20.70
C LEU A 842 88.51 47.03 20.71
N ALA A 843 88.73 47.74 21.82
CA ALA A 843 89.87 48.63 21.97
C ALA A 843 91.21 47.88 21.91
N ALA A 844 91.29 46.66 22.47
CA ALA A 844 92.47 45.81 22.36
C ALA A 844 92.67 45.24 20.94
N GLU A 845 91.60 44.88 20.22
CA GLU A 845 91.66 44.44 18.83
C GLU A 845 92.00 45.61 17.88
N GLU A 846 91.51 46.83 18.14
CA GLU A 846 91.88 48.05 17.42
C GLU A 846 93.33 48.45 17.72
N ALA A 847 93.78 48.35 18.97
CA ALA A 847 95.18 48.56 19.34
C ALA A 847 96.09 47.53 18.64
N ALA A 848 95.73 46.25 18.64
CA ALA A 848 96.47 45.20 17.94
C ALA A 848 96.48 45.38 16.41
N LYS A 849 95.36 45.84 15.82
CA LYS A 849 95.30 46.22 14.40
C LYS A 849 96.12 47.47 14.08
N ALA A 850 96.14 48.46 14.97
CA ALA A 850 96.97 49.65 14.83
C ALA A 850 98.47 49.36 15.00
N GLU A 851 98.82 48.36 15.82
CA GLU A 851 100.19 47.84 15.96
C GLU A 851 100.60 47.02 14.73
N GLN A 852 99.71 46.19 14.17
CA GLN A 852 99.94 45.47 12.91
C GLN A 852 99.97 46.37 11.67
N ALA A 853 99.32 47.54 11.69
CA ALA A 853 99.39 48.52 10.60
C ALA A 853 100.61 49.46 10.70
N LYS A 854 101.33 49.43 11.82
CA LYS A 854 102.59 50.16 12.05
C LYS A 854 103.84 49.29 11.89
N ALA A 855 103.68 47.97 11.79
CA ALA A 855 104.68 47.02 11.30
C ALA A 855 104.53 46.86 9.78
#